data_AF-A0A976PZH8-F1
#
_entry.id   AF-A0A976PZH8-F1
#
_cell.length_a   1.000
_cell.length_b   1.000
_cell.length_c   1.000
_cell.angle_alpha   90.00
_cell.angle_beta   90.00
_cell.angle_gamma   90.00
#
_symmetry.space_group_name_H-M   'P 1'
#
loop_
_entity.id
_entity.type
_entity.pdbx_description
1 polymer ?
#
loop_
_entity_poly.entity_id
_entity_poly.type
_entity_poly.pdbx_seq_one_letter_code
_entity_poly.pdbx_strand_id
1 'polypeptide(L)'
;MVSTDVLKQFPFFHGLRKATLEKLASSAKILELESNSLITRQHDRAIALYLLLSGTVQFLIEVEGSGKLLVGVNSESGLIIGWSVFRAPFRYMTDVRCEGDCRLLRIPHHVIDELMEDDQYSAMLLLRRAAESLASRLESERSKLLEIRDSGVVSPDTLPDPVIADDVQWRADHLASSNNMVDFLAHSSLFEGFEPPLLDWIAHQALVKTYAKNDEIFKQETIADYLYMLVDGRVGFSYCDEGGTRCVFLRALEGAGNLLGWTALIDPRRYRTSAFALELTHVVAFPSETLQKLCEQQPNVGVRIMRRVLQVISSRLRFTRVRLIASRYGAEAKAMRTILDQAAESLPVTSPLHKIPYLLENRLTLSDAFHALELTRAHGDPTERDLAESSLEILQDVHKELELYQGLQKTYEAVANAPAGTPPEEIRRFSLESFTQVFDRLSYRIQGEENLPEHAGNIVIMNHLENHMETMLPNEFRLTLDSHFVSSMILFKRYGEAPIRVIRKPELGWFGYQQYFDRLDYLYVYPGEVDEEDQDQDLTREKRNRRFFDQAAAHLIKGRNLLIAPEGRCSYTEDSPGPFKVGAFRLAAEIKPEPLIVPIAVANFDKRPTRTTFAAIVLPPFRLSEQLDLDGSEDALFDFVNQLQRKYRHYVQEAIALANN
;
A
#
# COMPACT_ATOMS: atom_id res chain seq x y z
N MET A 1 6.95 -31.86 -39.93
CA MET A 1 5.55 -31.38 -39.94
C MET A 1 4.87 -31.93 -38.70
N VAL A 2 4.10 -31.11 -38.00
CA VAL A 2 3.32 -31.56 -36.84
C VAL A 2 2.08 -32.28 -37.37
N SER A 3 1.76 -33.46 -36.87
CA SER A 3 0.54 -34.17 -37.25
C SER A 3 -0.65 -33.66 -36.43
N THR A 4 -1.86 -33.81 -36.96
CA THR A 4 -3.09 -33.48 -36.21
C THR A 4 -3.23 -34.33 -34.95
N ASP A 5 -2.66 -35.54 -34.93
CA ASP A 5 -2.69 -36.41 -33.76
C ASP A 5 -1.86 -35.87 -32.59
N VAL A 6 -0.76 -35.14 -32.86
CA VAL A 6 -0.02 -34.42 -31.82
C VAL A 6 -0.90 -33.33 -31.20
N LEU A 7 -1.62 -32.55 -32.02
CA LEU A 7 -2.50 -31.50 -31.51
C LEU A 7 -3.65 -32.08 -30.66
N LYS A 8 -4.24 -33.19 -31.09
CA LYS A 8 -5.36 -33.83 -30.37
C LYS A 8 -4.99 -34.36 -28.98
N GLN A 9 -3.70 -34.50 -28.65
CA GLN A 9 -3.29 -34.89 -27.30
C GLN A 9 -3.55 -33.78 -26.27
N PHE A 10 -3.61 -32.53 -26.69
CA PHE A 10 -3.78 -31.40 -25.78
C PHE A 10 -5.26 -30.98 -25.70
N PRO A 11 -5.82 -30.85 -24.49
CA PRO A 11 -7.19 -30.34 -24.29
C PRO A 11 -7.42 -28.99 -24.99
N PHE A 12 -6.36 -28.19 -25.14
CA PHE A 12 -6.39 -26.91 -25.84
C PHE A 12 -6.99 -27.00 -27.27
N PHE A 13 -6.85 -28.13 -27.96
CA PHE A 13 -7.30 -28.32 -29.36
C PHE A 13 -8.50 -29.26 -29.54
N HIS A 14 -9.09 -29.80 -28.47
CA HIS A 14 -10.24 -30.71 -28.58
C HIS A 14 -11.47 -30.05 -29.24
N GLY A 15 -12.30 -30.79 -29.96
CA GLY A 15 -13.54 -30.26 -30.54
C GLY A 15 -13.40 -29.18 -31.63
N LEU A 16 -12.16 -28.79 -32.00
CA LEU A 16 -11.92 -27.94 -33.17
C LEU A 16 -12.31 -28.68 -34.45
N ARG A 17 -12.76 -27.94 -35.46
CA ARG A 17 -13.10 -28.53 -36.76
C ARG A 17 -11.86 -29.13 -37.42
N LYS A 18 -12.06 -30.23 -38.17
CA LYS A 18 -10.97 -30.98 -38.80
C LYS A 18 -10.08 -30.09 -39.70
N ALA A 19 -10.70 -29.27 -40.56
CA ALA A 19 -9.96 -28.35 -41.44
C ALA A 19 -9.09 -27.36 -40.65
N THR A 20 -9.62 -26.83 -39.54
CA THR A 20 -8.87 -25.95 -38.63
C THR A 20 -7.69 -26.67 -37.98
N LEU A 21 -7.88 -27.91 -37.50
CA LEU A 21 -6.79 -28.71 -36.95
C LEU A 21 -5.70 -28.99 -37.99
N GLU A 22 -6.07 -29.30 -39.23
CA GLU A 22 -5.13 -29.52 -40.32
C GLU A 22 -4.35 -28.24 -40.66
N LYS A 23 -5.02 -27.09 -40.72
CA LYS A 23 -4.39 -25.77 -40.91
C LYS A 23 -3.40 -25.46 -39.79
N LEU A 24 -3.81 -25.58 -38.53
CA LEU A 24 -2.92 -25.38 -37.37
C LEU A 24 -1.72 -26.34 -37.41
N ALA A 25 -1.93 -27.63 -37.69
CA ALA A 25 -0.87 -28.63 -37.71
C ALA A 25 0.16 -28.38 -38.83
N SER A 26 -0.31 -28.02 -40.02
CA SER A 26 0.54 -27.72 -41.18
C SER A 26 1.41 -26.47 -40.98
N SER A 27 0.93 -25.47 -40.24
CA SER A 27 1.69 -24.25 -39.94
C SER A 27 2.51 -24.32 -38.64
N ALA A 28 2.25 -25.31 -37.78
CA ALA A 28 2.94 -25.46 -36.51
C ALA A 28 4.35 -26.05 -36.67
N LYS A 29 5.23 -25.68 -35.73
CA LYS A 29 6.60 -26.22 -35.63
C LYS A 29 6.90 -26.65 -34.20
N ILE A 30 7.62 -27.76 -34.05
CA ILE A 30 8.22 -28.11 -32.76
C ILE A 30 9.56 -27.37 -32.67
N LEU A 31 9.76 -26.66 -31.56
CA LEU A 31 11.01 -26.01 -31.20
C LEU A 31 11.63 -26.78 -30.04
N GLU A 32 12.93 -26.98 -30.10
CA GLU A 32 13.73 -27.48 -29.00
C GLU A 32 14.66 -26.35 -28.61
N LEU A 33 14.52 -25.87 -27.38
CA LEU A 33 15.22 -24.71 -26.88
C LEU A 33 16.07 -25.15 -25.69
N GLU A 34 17.34 -24.73 -25.70
CA GLU A 34 18.27 -24.99 -24.60
C GLU A 34 17.93 -24.13 -23.37
N SER A 35 18.46 -24.53 -22.22
CA SER A 35 18.38 -23.75 -20.99
C SER A 35 18.69 -22.25 -21.18
N ASN A 36 17.93 -21.39 -20.51
CA ASN A 36 17.97 -19.92 -20.59
C ASN A 36 17.52 -19.29 -21.93
N SER A 37 17.09 -20.08 -22.92
CA SER A 37 16.49 -19.52 -24.14
C SER A 37 15.23 -18.72 -23.82
N LEU A 38 15.07 -17.54 -24.46
CA LEU A 38 13.86 -16.73 -24.35
C LEU A 38 12.82 -17.20 -25.38
N ILE A 39 11.63 -17.52 -24.89
CA ILE A 39 10.45 -17.86 -25.70
C ILE A 39 9.71 -16.58 -26.11
N THR A 40 9.54 -15.66 -25.17
CA THR A 40 8.95 -14.33 -25.38
C THR A 40 9.78 -13.27 -24.67
N ARG A 41 9.71 -12.05 -25.18
CA ARG A 41 10.29 -10.86 -24.56
C ARG A 41 9.18 -9.84 -24.27
N GLN A 42 9.19 -9.26 -23.08
CA GLN A 42 8.23 -8.25 -22.65
C GLN A 42 8.20 -7.08 -23.66
N HIS A 43 7.01 -6.56 -23.96
CA HIS A 43 6.74 -5.49 -24.94
C HIS A 43 7.01 -5.84 -26.42
N ASP A 44 7.59 -7.00 -26.75
CA ASP A 44 7.69 -7.42 -28.14
C ASP A 44 6.31 -7.77 -28.70
N ARG A 45 6.16 -7.63 -30.03
CA ARG A 45 4.96 -8.04 -30.75
C ARG A 45 4.72 -9.54 -30.55
N ALA A 46 3.48 -9.91 -30.26
CA ALA A 46 3.03 -11.28 -30.14
C ALA A 46 2.98 -11.92 -31.53
N ILE A 47 4.06 -12.60 -31.88
CA ILE A 47 4.23 -13.20 -33.22
C ILE A 47 3.72 -14.65 -33.32
N ALA A 48 3.50 -15.32 -32.19
CA ALA A 48 3.08 -16.71 -32.14
C ALA A 48 2.45 -17.09 -30.78
N LEU A 49 1.61 -18.11 -30.84
CA LEU A 49 1.19 -18.91 -29.68
C LEU A 49 2.16 -20.08 -29.53
N TYR A 50 2.47 -20.44 -28.29
CA TYR A 50 3.33 -21.56 -27.95
C TYR A 50 2.59 -22.49 -26.99
N LEU A 51 2.81 -23.80 -27.10
CA LEU A 51 2.41 -24.78 -26.09
C LEU A 51 3.63 -25.53 -25.60
N LEU A 52 3.83 -25.59 -24.28
CA LEU A 52 4.90 -26.37 -23.67
C LEU A 52 4.60 -27.87 -23.83
N LEU A 53 5.47 -28.61 -24.52
CA LEU A 53 5.34 -30.06 -24.67
C LEU A 53 6.04 -30.76 -23.50
N SER A 54 7.26 -30.29 -23.17
CA SER A 54 8.07 -30.76 -22.04
C SER A 54 9.09 -29.69 -21.62
N GLY A 55 9.55 -29.75 -20.37
CA GLY A 55 10.50 -28.80 -19.79
C GLY A 55 9.85 -27.89 -18.75
N THR A 56 10.61 -26.90 -18.26
CA THR A 56 10.15 -25.93 -17.27
C THR A 56 10.38 -24.53 -17.79
N VAL A 57 9.43 -23.62 -17.58
CA VAL A 57 9.56 -22.22 -17.97
C VAL A 57 9.39 -21.28 -16.79
N GLN A 58 10.10 -20.16 -16.85
CA GLN A 58 10.05 -19.07 -15.89
C GLN A 58 9.40 -17.85 -16.54
N PHE A 59 8.49 -17.20 -15.82
CA PHE A 59 7.88 -15.93 -16.19
C PHE A 59 8.58 -14.81 -15.42
N LEU A 60 9.14 -13.85 -16.15
CA LEU A 60 9.84 -12.71 -15.58
C LEU A 60 9.20 -11.39 -16.01
N ILE A 61 9.22 -10.42 -15.11
CA ILE A 61 8.84 -9.03 -15.38
C ILE A 61 10.09 -8.17 -15.26
N GLU A 62 10.40 -7.43 -16.31
CA GLU A 62 11.45 -6.43 -16.28
C GLU A 62 10.97 -5.17 -15.57
N VAL A 63 11.68 -4.80 -14.50
CA VAL A 63 11.43 -3.61 -13.70
C VAL A 63 12.66 -2.71 -13.76
N GLU A 64 12.45 -1.46 -14.16
CA GLU A 64 13.53 -0.49 -14.31
C GLU A 64 14.35 -0.34 -13.02
N GLY A 65 15.67 -0.45 -13.13
CA GLY A 65 16.60 -0.39 -12.00
C GLY A 65 16.57 -1.60 -11.05
N SER A 66 15.71 -2.59 -11.27
CA SER A 66 15.64 -3.83 -10.49
C SER A 66 15.88 -5.10 -11.32
N GLY A 67 15.95 -4.97 -12.65
CA GLY A 67 16.20 -6.07 -13.58
C GLY A 67 14.97 -6.98 -13.76
N LYS A 68 15.22 -8.24 -14.12
CA LYS A 68 14.15 -9.22 -14.40
C LYS A 68 13.76 -9.97 -13.13
N LEU A 69 12.56 -9.69 -12.64
CA LEU A 69 12.01 -10.30 -11.43
C LEU A 69 11.19 -11.54 -11.77
N LEU A 70 11.46 -12.65 -11.08
CA LEU A 70 10.72 -13.90 -11.25
C LEU A 70 9.32 -13.78 -10.62
N VAL A 71 8.28 -13.94 -11.44
CA VAL A 71 6.89 -13.91 -10.97
C VAL A 71 6.24 -15.30 -10.96
N GLY A 72 6.71 -16.23 -11.79
CA GLY A 72 6.18 -17.60 -11.77
C GLY A 72 7.07 -18.61 -12.47
N VAL A 73 6.87 -19.89 -12.12
CA VAL A 73 7.51 -21.05 -12.74
C VAL A 73 6.42 -22.07 -13.06
N ASN A 74 6.49 -22.72 -14.21
CA ASN A 74 5.53 -23.75 -14.59
C ASN A 74 6.15 -24.79 -15.53
N SER A 75 5.83 -26.06 -15.34
CA SER A 75 6.32 -27.21 -16.12
C SER A 75 5.18 -28.08 -16.67
N GLU A 76 3.94 -27.60 -16.62
CA GLU A 76 2.75 -28.33 -17.06
C GLU A 76 2.77 -28.53 -18.59
N SER A 77 2.58 -29.78 -19.02
CA SER A 77 2.44 -30.09 -20.44
C SER A 77 1.12 -29.53 -20.97
N GLY A 78 1.18 -28.83 -22.10
CA GLY A 78 0.06 -28.08 -22.68
C GLY A 78 -0.02 -26.61 -22.24
N LEU A 79 0.89 -26.14 -21.38
CA LEU A 79 0.93 -24.75 -20.94
C LEU A 79 1.01 -23.78 -22.13
N ILE A 80 0.03 -22.88 -22.27
CA ILE A 80 0.02 -21.89 -23.35
C ILE A 80 0.93 -20.69 -23.05
N ILE A 81 1.82 -20.33 -23.94
CA ILE A 81 2.68 -19.14 -23.84
C ILE A 81 2.39 -18.26 -25.05
N GLY A 82 2.47 -16.94 -24.90
CA GLY A 82 2.16 -16.03 -26.00
C GLY A 82 0.66 -15.90 -26.33
N TRP A 83 -0.23 -16.16 -25.37
CA TRP A 83 -1.68 -15.94 -25.52
C TRP A 83 -2.05 -14.49 -25.86
N SER A 84 -1.12 -13.53 -25.71
CA SER A 84 -1.25 -12.16 -26.21
C SER A 84 -1.65 -12.06 -27.68
N VAL A 85 -1.43 -13.10 -28.50
CA VAL A 85 -1.94 -13.14 -29.89
C VAL A 85 -3.46 -13.01 -29.99
N PHE A 86 -4.22 -13.29 -28.92
CA PHE A 86 -5.67 -13.18 -28.90
C PHE A 86 -6.18 -11.80 -28.47
N ARG A 87 -5.28 -10.88 -28.09
CA ARG A 87 -5.64 -9.61 -27.43
C ARG A 87 -4.85 -8.45 -28.01
N ALA A 88 -5.54 -7.42 -28.48
CA ALA A 88 -4.93 -6.14 -28.84
C ALA A 88 -4.23 -5.50 -27.61
N PRO A 89 -3.06 -4.86 -27.79
CA PRO A 89 -2.35 -4.55 -29.05
C PRO A 89 -1.39 -5.65 -29.54
N PHE A 90 -1.59 -6.91 -29.14
CA PHE A 90 -0.76 -8.05 -29.53
C PHE A 90 0.69 -7.91 -29.05
N ARG A 91 0.87 -7.71 -27.74
CA ARG A 91 2.18 -7.56 -27.09
C ARG A 91 2.37 -8.57 -25.98
N TYR A 92 3.57 -9.13 -25.87
CA TYR A 92 3.89 -10.01 -24.75
C TYR A 92 4.01 -9.21 -23.45
N MET A 93 3.38 -9.72 -22.40
CA MET A 93 3.31 -9.06 -21.10
C MET A 93 4.48 -9.39 -20.19
N THR A 94 5.23 -10.45 -20.49
CA THR A 94 6.32 -10.96 -19.67
C THR A 94 7.40 -11.58 -20.54
N ASP A 95 8.62 -11.56 -20.04
CA ASP A 95 9.66 -12.46 -20.49
C ASP A 95 9.28 -13.89 -20.09
N VAL A 96 9.47 -14.83 -21.01
CA VAL A 96 9.34 -16.26 -20.70
C VAL A 96 10.63 -16.95 -21.11
N ARG A 97 11.28 -17.61 -20.15
CA ARG A 97 12.59 -18.22 -20.30
C ARG A 97 12.54 -19.71 -19.97
N CYS A 98 13.28 -20.52 -20.72
CA CYS A 98 13.47 -21.94 -20.41
C CYS A 98 14.35 -22.14 -19.16
N GLU A 99 13.89 -22.97 -18.24
CA GLU A 99 14.65 -23.50 -17.11
C GLU A 99 15.03 -24.95 -17.44
N GLY A 100 16.25 -25.13 -17.94
CA GLY A 100 16.62 -26.37 -18.62
C GLY A 100 16.06 -26.45 -20.05
N ASP A 101 16.23 -27.60 -20.68
CA ASP A 101 15.81 -27.81 -22.06
C ASP A 101 14.29 -27.90 -22.16
N CYS A 102 13.71 -27.17 -23.13
CA CYS A 102 12.28 -27.11 -23.36
C CYS A 102 11.94 -27.54 -24.77
N ARG A 103 10.81 -28.25 -24.91
CA ARG A 103 10.20 -28.54 -26.20
C ARG A 103 8.87 -27.84 -26.30
N LEU A 104 8.67 -27.05 -27.35
CA LEU A 104 7.49 -26.19 -27.52
C LEU A 104 6.88 -26.41 -28.89
N LEU A 105 5.54 -26.45 -28.96
CA LEU A 105 4.80 -26.31 -30.20
C LEU A 105 4.58 -24.82 -30.47
N ARG A 106 5.09 -24.29 -31.57
CA ARG A 106 4.88 -22.91 -32.02
C ARG A 106 3.86 -22.83 -33.14
N ILE A 107 2.84 -21.99 -32.97
CA ILE A 107 1.81 -21.66 -33.96
C ILE A 107 1.91 -20.16 -34.31
N PRO A 108 2.16 -19.79 -35.57
CA PRO A 108 2.26 -18.37 -35.97
C PRO A 108 0.95 -17.59 -35.74
N HIS A 109 1.04 -16.31 -35.37
CA HIS A 109 -0.14 -15.48 -35.09
C HIS A 109 -1.07 -15.31 -36.31
N HIS A 110 -0.56 -15.15 -37.54
CA HIS A 110 -1.42 -14.98 -38.73
C HIS A 110 -2.39 -16.15 -38.94
N VAL A 111 -2.00 -17.37 -38.55
CA VAL A 111 -2.88 -18.55 -38.63
C VAL A 111 -4.03 -18.43 -37.63
N ILE A 112 -3.75 -17.84 -36.46
CA ILE A 112 -4.76 -17.54 -35.45
C ILE A 112 -5.67 -16.43 -35.96
N ASP A 113 -5.15 -15.37 -36.58
CA ASP A 113 -5.94 -14.26 -37.12
C ASP A 113 -6.90 -14.74 -38.21
N GLU A 114 -6.39 -15.48 -39.21
CA GLU A 114 -7.22 -16.10 -40.25
C GLU A 114 -8.29 -17.02 -39.65
N LEU A 115 -7.94 -17.80 -38.62
CA LEU A 115 -8.89 -18.65 -37.91
C LEU A 115 -10.02 -17.85 -37.24
N MET A 116 -9.72 -16.68 -36.68
CA MET A 116 -10.73 -15.83 -36.03
C MET A 116 -11.80 -15.35 -37.02
N GLU A 117 -11.44 -15.22 -38.30
CA GLU A 117 -12.33 -14.80 -39.38
C GLU A 117 -13.02 -16.00 -40.05
N ASP A 118 -12.27 -17.05 -40.39
CA ASP A 118 -12.72 -18.18 -41.21
C ASP A 118 -13.58 -19.21 -40.43
N ASP A 119 -13.29 -19.45 -39.15
CA ASP A 119 -13.96 -20.49 -38.35
C ASP A 119 -14.21 -20.03 -36.90
N GLN A 120 -15.20 -19.14 -36.78
CA GLN A 120 -15.61 -18.52 -35.51
C GLN A 120 -15.97 -19.53 -34.41
N TYR A 121 -16.44 -20.72 -34.75
CA TYR A 121 -16.73 -21.79 -33.78
C TYR A 121 -15.44 -22.28 -33.11
N SER A 122 -14.44 -22.66 -33.92
CA SER A 122 -13.13 -23.07 -33.40
C SER A 122 -12.41 -21.93 -32.71
N ALA A 123 -12.52 -20.69 -33.22
CA ALA A 123 -11.97 -19.50 -32.59
C ALA A 123 -12.54 -19.25 -31.18
N MET A 124 -13.86 -19.36 -31.01
CA MET A 124 -14.53 -19.23 -29.72
C MET A 124 -14.03 -20.29 -28.72
N LEU A 125 -13.88 -21.54 -29.14
CA LEU A 125 -13.34 -22.61 -28.30
C LEU A 125 -11.89 -22.33 -27.84
N LEU A 126 -11.03 -21.85 -28.75
CA LEU A 126 -9.65 -21.50 -28.42
C LEU A 126 -9.58 -20.34 -27.43
N LEU A 127 -10.40 -19.29 -27.62
CA LEU A 127 -10.48 -18.15 -26.71
C LEU A 127 -10.97 -18.58 -25.32
N ARG A 128 -11.96 -19.48 -25.26
CA ARG A 128 -12.44 -20.04 -24.00
C ARG A 128 -11.34 -20.74 -23.23
N ARG A 129 -10.58 -21.61 -23.91
CA ARG A 129 -9.47 -22.35 -23.29
C ARG A 129 -8.28 -21.47 -22.93
N ALA A 130 -8.03 -20.43 -23.71
CA ALA A 130 -7.06 -19.41 -23.34
C ALA A 130 -7.49 -18.73 -22.04
N ALA A 131 -8.75 -18.30 -21.94
CA ALA A 131 -9.30 -17.70 -20.73
C ALA A 131 -9.22 -18.65 -19.51
N GLU A 132 -9.54 -19.93 -19.66
CA GLU A 132 -9.40 -20.96 -18.62
C GLU A 132 -7.95 -21.11 -18.14
N SER A 133 -7.00 -21.19 -19.07
CA SER A 133 -5.57 -21.29 -18.71
C SER A 133 -5.06 -20.04 -17.98
N LEU A 134 -5.48 -18.85 -18.39
CA LEU A 134 -5.13 -17.61 -17.68
C LEU A 134 -5.81 -17.53 -16.30
N ALA A 135 -7.05 -17.97 -16.19
CA ALA A 135 -7.80 -17.98 -14.93
C ALA A 135 -7.09 -18.86 -13.88
N SER A 136 -6.65 -20.05 -14.29
CA SER A 136 -5.85 -20.95 -13.45
C SER A 136 -4.53 -20.30 -13.00
N ARG A 137 -3.84 -19.60 -13.91
CA ARG A 137 -2.63 -18.85 -13.54
C ARG A 137 -2.91 -17.74 -12.54
N LEU A 138 -3.95 -16.95 -12.78
CA LEU A 138 -4.35 -15.87 -11.88
C LEU A 138 -4.63 -16.39 -10.46
N GLU A 139 -5.30 -17.53 -10.35
CA GLU A 139 -5.52 -18.21 -9.07
C GLU A 139 -4.21 -18.64 -8.41
N SER A 140 -3.29 -19.26 -9.16
CA SER A 140 -1.96 -19.64 -8.66
C SER A 140 -1.17 -18.43 -8.13
N GLU A 141 -1.21 -17.28 -8.82
CA GLU A 141 -0.55 -16.05 -8.34
C GLU A 141 -1.25 -15.46 -7.11
N ARG A 142 -2.57 -15.56 -7.00
CA ARG A 142 -3.32 -15.08 -5.82
C ARG A 142 -3.01 -15.89 -4.58
N SER A 143 -2.81 -17.20 -4.70
CA SER A 143 -2.36 -18.04 -3.58
C SER A 143 -1.04 -17.54 -2.98
N LYS A 144 -0.12 -17.02 -3.80
CA LYS A 144 1.13 -16.42 -3.32
C LYS A 144 0.91 -15.10 -2.54
N LEU A 145 -0.19 -14.39 -2.78
CA LEU A 145 -0.52 -13.19 -1.99
C LEU A 145 -0.90 -13.54 -0.54
N LEU A 146 -1.46 -14.73 -0.31
CA LEU A 146 -1.79 -15.23 1.04
C LEU A 146 -0.53 -15.50 1.88
N GLU A 147 0.63 -15.71 1.25
CA GLU A 147 1.90 -15.97 1.93
C GLU A 147 2.62 -14.70 2.38
N ILE A 148 2.29 -13.53 1.79
CA ILE A 148 3.04 -12.29 1.98
C ILE A 148 2.44 -11.41 3.10
N ARG A 149 1.16 -11.57 3.43
CA ARG A 149 0.50 -10.83 4.52
C ARG A 149 0.02 -11.77 5.61
N ASP A 150 0.66 -11.69 6.77
CA ASP A 150 0.19 -12.29 8.02
C ASP A 150 -0.81 -11.30 8.67
N SER A 151 -2.03 -11.24 8.15
CA SER A 151 -3.14 -10.50 8.78
C SER A 151 -4.46 -10.85 8.07
N GLY A 152 -5.50 -11.08 8.87
CA GLY A 152 -6.80 -11.56 8.43
C GLY A 152 -7.55 -10.67 7.44
N VAL A 153 -8.80 -11.04 7.16
CA VAL A 153 -9.75 -10.30 6.31
C VAL A 153 -9.96 -8.89 6.86
N VAL A 154 -9.05 -7.98 6.57
CA VAL A 154 -9.26 -6.56 6.75
C VAL A 154 -9.42 -6.03 5.34
N SER A 155 -10.67 -5.73 4.96
CA SER A 155 -10.91 -4.73 3.92
C SER A 155 -9.96 -3.58 4.26
N PRO A 156 -9.11 -3.09 3.33
CA PRO A 156 -8.14 -2.06 3.66
C PRO A 156 -8.85 -0.99 4.48
N ASP A 157 -8.36 -0.70 5.70
CA ASP A 157 -8.90 0.36 6.56
C ASP A 157 -8.91 1.72 5.83
N THR A 158 -8.21 1.79 4.69
CA THR A 158 -8.10 2.93 3.78
C THR A 158 -8.30 2.47 2.33
N LEU A 159 -9.51 2.01 1.98
CA LEU A 159 -9.91 2.06 0.57
C LEU A 159 -10.01 3.53 0.14
N PRO A 160 -9.67 3.88 -1.11
CA PRO A 160 -9.94 5.22 -1.62
C PRO A 160 -11.41 5.57 -1.39
N ASP A 161 -11.69 6.83 -1.06
CA ASP A 161 -13.07 7.31 -0.90
C ASP A 161 -13.89 6.99 -2.16
N PRO A 162 -15.19 6.72 -2.07
CA PRO A 162 -16.00 6.48 -3.27
C PRO A 162 -15.98 7.71 -4.18
N VAL A 163 -15.89 7.52 -5.49
CA VAL A 163 -16.09 8.63 -6.44
C VAL A 163 -17.51 9.16 -6.29
N ILE A 164 -17.67 10.38 -5.81
CA ILE A 164 -18.97 11.05 -5.75
C ILE A 164 -19.35 11.45 -7.17
N ALA A 165 -20.22 10.67 -7.81
CA ALA A 165 -20.79 11.01 -9.10
C ALA A 165 -22.03 11.89 -8.90
N ASP A 166 -21.92 13.18 -9.23
CA ASP A 166 -23.05 14.12 -9.12
C ASP A 166 -24.18 13.82 -10.12
N ASP A 167 -23.87 13.13 -11.24
CA ASP A 167 -24.82 12.70 -12.27
C ASP A 167 -24.68 11.19 -12.57
N VAL A 168 -25.33 10.34 -11.77
CA VAL A 168 -25.44 8.90 -12.07
C VAL A 168 -26.39 8.69 -13.24
N GLN A 169 -25.83 8.46 -14.44
CA GLN A 169 -26.57 8.31 -15.69
C GLN A 169 -27.60 7.16 -15.66
N TRP A 170 -27.28 6.04 -15.00
CA TRP A 170 -28.16 4.88 -14.91
C TRP A 170 -28.49 4.57 -13.45
N ARG A 171 -29.78 4.64 -13.09
CA ARG A 171 -30.28 4.22 -11.76
C ARG A 171 -31.05 2.91 -11.86
N ALA A 172 -30.93 2.07 -10.83
CA ALA A 172 -31.59 0.77 -10.76
C ALA A 172 -33.10 0.82 -11.07
N ASP A 173 -33.82 1.80 -10.51
CA ASP A 173 -35.27 1.97 -10.71
C ASP A 173 -35.65 2.25 -12.17
N HIS A 174 -34.75 2.86 -12.95
CA HIS A 174 -34.99 3.20 -14.35
C HIS A 174 -34.51 2.11 -15.31
N LEU A 175 -33.55 1.26 -14.89
CA LEU A 175 -33.01 0.15 -15.68
C LEU A 175 -33.99 -1.00 -15.88
N ALA A 176 -35.05 -1.10 -15.05
CA ALA A 176 -36.08 -2.11 -15.24
C ALA A 176 -36.83 -1.97 -16.60
N SER A 177 -36.73 -0.82 -17.26
CA SER A 177 -37.24 -0.64 -18.63
C SER A 177 -36.22 -1.11 -19.68
N SER A 178 -36.67 -1.88 -20.68
CA SER A 178 -35.79 -2.45 -21.71
C SER A 178 -34.95 -1.38 -22.44
N ASN A 179 -35.51 -0.20 -22.72
CA ASN A 179 -34.77 0.87 -23.42
C ASN A 179 -33.56 1.39 -22.61
N ASN A 180 -33.74 1.62 -21.31
CA ASN A 180 -32.63 2.08 -20.45
C ASN A 180 -31.61 0.96 -20.22
N MET A 181 -32.06 -0.29 -20.12
CA MET A 181 -31.16 -1.44 -20.07
C MET A 181 -30.33 -1.55 -21.36
N VAL A 182 -30.94 -1.44 -22.54
CA VAL A 182 -30.23 -1.47 -23.82
C VAL A 182 -29.18 -0.37 -23.90
N ASP A 183 -29.51 0.85 -23.46
CA ASP A 183 -28.56 1.96 -23.39
C ASP A 183 -27.38 1.65 -22.44
N PHE A 184 -27.66 1.14 -21.24
CA PHE A 184 -26.62 0.70 -20.29
C PHE A 184 -25.73 -0.40 -20.87
N LEU A 185 -26.31 -1.41 -21.52
CA LEU A 185 -25.54 -2.50 -22.16
C LEU A 185 -24.68 -1.97 -23.30
N ALA A 186 -25.19 -1.03 -24.10
CA ALA A 186 -24.46 -0.42 -25.21
C ALA A 186 -23.21 0.35 -24.73
N HIS A 187 -23.22 0.88 -23.51
CA HIS A 187 -22.08 1.57 -22.88
C HIS A 187 -21.27 0.67 -21.93
N SER A 188 -21.63 -0.62 -21.81
CA SER A 188 -20.93 -1.56 -20.94
C SER A 188 -19.66 -2.12 -21.59
N SER A 189 -18.65 -2.41 -20.77
CA SER A 189 -17.37 -2.98 -21.20
C SER A 189 -17.50 -4.31 -21.96
N LEU A 190 -18.57 -5.08 -21.71
CA LEU A 190 -18.78 -6.38 -22.33
C LEU A 190 -19.55 -6.32 -23.65
N PHE A 191 -20.49 -5.39 -23.81
CA PHE A 191 -21.44 -5.39 -24.94
C PHE A 191 -21.34 -4.16 -25.85
N GLU A 192 -20.41 -3.24 -25.59
CA GLU A 192 -20.15 -2.08 -26.46
C GLU A 192 -20.08 -2.47 -27.95
N GLY A 193 -20.73 -1.69 -28.81
CA GLY A 193 -20.76 -1.92 -30.25
C GLY A 193 -21.49 -3.20 -30.69
N PHE A 194 -22.28 -3.85 -29.83
CA PHE A 194 -23.21 -4.90 -30.26
C PHE A 194 -24.43 -4.27 -30.94
N GLU A 195 -25.06 -5.01 -31.86
CA GLU A 195 -26.20 -4.48 -32.62
C GLU A 195 -27.43 -4.32 -31.71
N PRO A 196 -28.25 -3.27 -31.91
CA PRO A 196 -29.41 -2.99 -31.06
C PRO A 196 -30.38 -4.18 -30.87
N PRO A 197 -30.70 -5.00 -31.90
CA PRO A 197 -31.59 -6.15 -31.71
C PRO A 197 -31.01 -7.22 -30.77
N LEU A 198 -29.69 -7.43 -30.79
CA LEU A 198 -29.03 -8.36 -29.89
C LEU A 198 -29.00 -7.79 -28.47
N LEU A 199 -28.73 -6.49 -28.31
CA LEU A 199 -28.77 -5.82 -27.01
C LEU A 199 -30.18 -5.88 -26.39
N ASP A 200 -31.22 -5.65 -27.17
CA ASP A 200 -32.61 -5.78 -26.73
C ASP A 200 -32.91 -7.21 -26.27
N TRP A 201 -32.49 -8.22 -27.04
CA TRP A 201 -32.65 -9.61 -26.61
C TRP A 201 -31.92 -9.90 -25.29
N ILE A 202 -30.67 -9.44 -25.13
CA ILE A 202 -29.88 -9.60 -23.90
C ILE A 202 -30.55 -8.87 -22.72
N ALA A 203 -31.08 -7.67 -22.95
CA ALA A 203 -31.79 -6.88 -21.94
C ALA A 203 -32.98 -7.64 -21.35
N HIS A 204 -33.73 -8.38 -22.18
CA HIS A 204 -34.84 -9.22 -21.70
C HIS A 204 -34.41 -10.44 -20.89
N GLN A 205 -33.12 -10.83 -20.92
CA GLN A 205 -32.57 -11.92 -20.10
C GLN A 205 -31.94 -11.42 -18.79
N ALA A 206 -31.81 -10.10 -18.64
CA ALA A 206 -31.08 -9.47 -17.57
C ALA A 206 -31.95 -9.28 -16.32
N LEU A 207 -31.35 -9.43 -15.14
CA LEU A 207 -32.02 -9.23 -13.85
C LEU A 207 -31.31 -8.13 -13.07
N VAL A 208 -32.04 -7.09 -12.66
CA VAL A 208 -31.50 -6.08 -11.75
C VAL A 208 -31.55 -6.64 -10.33
N LYS A 209 -30.41 -6.65 -9.63
CA LYS A 209 -30.28 -7.07 -8.23
C LYS A 209 -29.72 -5.94 -7.38
N THR A 210 -30.20 -5.84 -6.15
CA THR A 210 -29.78 -4.85 -5.16
C THR A 210 -29.16 -5.56 -3.97
N TYR A 211 -28.03 -5.05 -3.49
CA TYR A 211 -27.28 -5.59 -2.37
C TYR A 211 -27.01 -4.47 -1.37
N ALA A 212 -27.37 -4.68 -0.11
CA ALA A 212 -27.03 -3.77 0.97
C ALA A 212 -25.52 -3.86 1.30
N LYS A 213 -25.00 -2.86 2.01
CA LYS A 213 -23.62 -2.88 2.49
C LYS A 213 -23.32 -4.19 3.24
N ASN A 214 -22.19 -4.80 2.91
CA ASN A 214 -21.70 -6.09 3.40
C ASN A 214 -22.43 -7.33 2.88
N ASP A 215 -23.47 -7.19 2.04
CA ASP A 215 -24.12 -8.37 1.45
C ASP A 215 -23.14 -9.09 0.50
N GLU A 216 -23.15 -10.42 0.58
CA GLU A 216 -22.40 -11.27 -0.33
C GLU A 216 -23.13 -11.33 -1.69
N ILE A 217 -22.42 -10.94 -2.76
CA ILE A 217 -22.93 -11.03 -4.14
C ILE A 217 -22.74 -12.46 -4.65
N PHE A 218 -21.55 -13.03 -4.42
CA PHE A 218 -21.25 -14.43 -4.63
C PHE A 218 -20.03 -14.89 -3.83
N LYS A 219 -19.92 -16.20 -3.60
CA LYS A 219 -18.87 -16.80 -2.78
C LYS A 219 -17.89 -17.63 -3.61
N GLN A 220 -16.61 -17.57 -3.25
CA GLN A 220 -15.58 -18.45 -3.80
C GLN A 220 -16.00 -19.93 -3.74
N GLU A 221 -15.59 -20.69 -4.75
CA GLU A 221 -15.90 -22.11 -4.98
C GLU A 221 -17.39 -22.46 -5.18
N THR A 222 -18.31 -21.50 -5.14
CA THR A 222 -19.72 -21.77 -5.50
C THR A 222 -19.94 -21.76 -7.01
N ILE A 223 -21.04 -22.35 -7.46
CA ILE A 223 -21.40 -22.42 -8.88
C ILE A 223 -21.61 -21.00 -9.41
N ALA A 224 -21.02 -20.70 -10.56
CA ALA A 224 -21.11 -19.40 -11.21
C ALA A 224 -22.37 -19.28 -12.07
N ASP A 225 -23.52 -19.19 -11.42
CA ASP A 225 -24.83 -19.15 -12.08
C ASP A 225 -25.08 -17.84 -12.86
N TYR A 226 -24.37 -16.76 -12.49
CA TYR A 226 -24.54 -15.45 -13.09
C TYR A 226 -23.22 -14.78 -13.42
N LEU A 227 -23.22 -14.10 -14.56
CA LEU A 227 -22.30 -13.00 -14.86
C LEU A 227 -22.95 -11.71 -14.37
N TYR A 228 -22.20 -10.78 -13.79
CA TYR A 228 -22.78 -9.51 -13.33
C TYR A 228 -22.08 -8.30 -13.94
N MET A 229 -22.81 -7.18 -14.03
CA MET A 229 -22.28 -5.86 -14.30
C MET A 229 -22.67 -4.88 -13.22
N LEU A 230 -21.73 -4.08 -12.77
CA LEU A 230 -21.98 -3.02 -11.81
C LEU A 230 -22.81 -1.90 -12.46
N VAL A 231 -23.89 -1.48 -11.81
CA VAL A 231 -24.67 -0.29 -12.20
C VAL A 231 -24.15 0.90 -11.43
N ASP A 232 -24.24 0.82 -10.11
CA ASP A 232 -23.78 1.82 -9.14
C ASP A 232 -23.43 1.13 -7.82
N GLY A 233 -22.72 1.87 -6.96
CA GLY A 233 -22.13 1.36 -5.73
C GLY A 233 -20.72 0.79 -5.94
N ARG A 234 -20.26 0.02 -4.95
CA ARG A 234 -18.88 -0.49 -4.89
C ARG A 234 -18.85 -1.95 -4.50
N VAL A 235 -18.01 -2.74 -5.18
CA VAL A 235 -17.87 -4.18 -4.93
C VAL A 235 -16.46 -4.51 -4.47
N GLY A 236 -16.35 -5.11 -3.29
CA GLY A 236 -15.10 -5.65 -2.76
C GLY A 236 -14.90 -7.10 -3.21
N PHE A 237 -13.64 -7.47 -3.46
CA PHE A 237 -13.23 -8.83 -3.79
C PHE A 237 -12.27 -9.39 -2.75
N SER A 238 -12.49 -10.63 -2.35
CA SER A 238 -11.56 -11.38 -1.50
C SER A 238 -11.22 -12.75 -2.09
N TYR A 239 -10.05 -13.25 -1.72
CA TYR A 239 -9.59 -14.60 -2.03
C TYR A 239 -9.16 -15.28 -0.75
N CYS A 240 -9.62 -16.51 -0.53
CA CYS A 240 -9.30 -17.29 0.66
C CYS A 240 -8.60 -18.59 0.27
N ASP A 241 -7.81 -19.15 1.20
CA ASP A 241 -7.34 -20.52 1.08
C ASP A 241 -8.49 -21.54 1.16
N GLU A 242 -8.19 -22.81 0.84
CA GLU A 242 -9.19 -23.89 0.80
C GLU A 242 -9.94 -24.08 2.13
N GLY A 243 -9.31 -23.71 3.26
CA GLY A 243 -9.92 -23.78 4.59
C GLY A 243 -10.71 -22.53 5.00
N GLY A 244 -10.62 -21.44 4.23
CA GLY A 244 -11.20 -20.15 4.60
C GLY A 244 -10.57 -19.50 5.83
N THR A 245 -9.39 -19.97 6.26
CA THR A 245 -8.73 -19.47 7.48
C THR A 245 -7.90 -18.23 7.19
N ARG A 246 -7.28 -18.19 6.00
CA ARG A 246 -6.55 -17.02 5.50
C ARG A 246 -7.24 -16.48 4.28
N CYS A 247 -7.48 -15.18 4.31
CA CYS A 247 -8.09 -14.48 3.20
C CYS A 247 -7.39 -13.15 2.98
N VAL A 248 -7.32 -12.73 1.73
CA VAL A 248 -6.75 -11.46 1.32
C VAL A 248 -7.78 -10.66 0.56
N PHE A 249 -7.91 -9.37 0.89
CA PHE A 249 -8.65 -8.44 0.05
C PHE A 249 -7.87 -8.21 -1.24
N LEU A 250 -8.51 -8.46 -2.38
CA LEU A 250 -7.91 -8.36 -3.70
C LEU A 250 -8.00 -6.95 -4.26
N ARG A 251 -9.21 -6.40 -4.32
CA ARG A 251 -9.51 -5.05 -4.80
C ARG A 251 -10.96 -4.65 -4.59
N ALA A 252 -11.23 -3.36 -4.69
CA ALA A 252 -12.54 -2.81 -4.97
C ALA A 252 -12.77 -2.68 -6.49
N LEU A 253 -14.03 -2.56 -6.87
CA LEU A 253 -14.46 -2.23 -8.21
C LEU A 253 -15.58 -1.20 -8.12
N GLU A 254 -15.38 -0.08 -8.81
CA GLU A 254 -16.34 1.00 -9.01
C GLU A 254 -16.63 1.18 -10.51
N GLY A 255 -17.68 1.93 -10.85
CA GLY A 255 -17.99 2.34 -12.22
C GLY A 255 -19.01 1.47 -12.94
N ALA A 256 -20.01 2.13 -13.53
CA ALA A 256 -21.07 1.51 -14.31
C ALA A 256 -20.52 0.69 -15.50
N GLY A 257 -21.11 -0.48 -15.75
CA GLY A 257 -20.76 -1.37 -16.85
C GLY A 257 -19.54 -2.26 -16.62
N ASN A 258 -18.91 -2.19 -15.44
CA ASN A 258 -17.77 -3.04 -15.08
C ASN A 258 -18.19 -4.47 -14.76
N LEU A 259 -17.43 -5.44 -15.25
CA LEU A 259 -17.76 -6.87 -15.23
C LEU A 259 -17.32 -7.56 -13.93
N LEU A 260 -18.22 -8.37 -13.36
CA LEU A 260 -17.97 -9.25 -12.21
C LEU A 260 -18.37 -10.69 -12.56
N GLY A 261 -17.78 -11.68 -11.90
CA GLY A 261 -18.21 -13.07 -12.07
C GLY A 261 -17.96 -13.66 -13.47
N TRP A 262 -16.92 -13.20 -14.18
CA TRP A 262 -16.55 -13.68 -15.53
C TRP A 262 -16.31 -15.19 -15.62
N THR A 263 -16.09 -15.87 -14.49
CA THR A 263 -16.01 -17.32 -14.36
C THR A 263 -17.29 -18.03 -14.78
N ALA A 264 -18.43 -17.33 -14.85
CA ALA A 264 -19.69 -17.84 -15.38
C ALA A 264 -19.61 -18.26 -16.86
N LEU A 265 -18.61 -17.80 -17.62
CA LEU A 265 -18.46 -18.08 -19.05
C LEU A 265 -17.37 -19.10 -19.39
N ILE A 266 -16.68 -19.65 -18.38
CA ILE A 266 -15.56 -20.58 -18.56
C ILE A 266 -15.62 -21.74 -17.58
N ASP A 267 -15.02 -22.88 -17.92
CA ASP A 267 -15.05 -24.05 -17.04
C ASP A 267 -14.09 -23.91 -15.85
N PRO A 268 -14.42 -24.49 -14.67
CA PRO A 268 -15.56 -25.36 -14.37
C PRO A 268 -16.85 -24.61 -13.94
N ARG A 269 -16.97 -23.32 -14.28
CA ARG A 269 -18.09 -22.44 -13.87
C ARG A 269 -18.26 -22.38 -12.36
N ARG A 270 -17.17 -22.10 -11.66
CA ARG A 270 -17.15 -21.77 -10.23
C ARG A 270 -16.53 -20.40 -10.01
N TYR A 271 -17.07 -19.62 -9.08
CA TYR A 271 -16.47 -18.35 -8.70
C TYR A 271 -15.10 -18.60 -8.06
N ARG A 272 -14.06 -17.93 -8.56
CA ARG A 272 -12.67 -18.08 -8.10
C ARG A 272 -12.29 -17.10 -6.98
N THR A 273 -13.23 -16.26 -6.57
CA THR A 273 -13.11 -15.22 -5.53
C THR A 273 -14.48 -15.00 -4.93
N SER A 274 -14.55 -14.47 -3.71
CA SER A 274 -15.81 -13.91 -3.19
C SER A 274 -15.94 -12.46 -3.60
N ALA A 275 -17.18 -12.00 -3.78
CA ALA A 275 -17.53 -10.61 -4.02
C ALA A 275 -18.63 -10.18 -3.05
N PHE A 276 -18.49 -8.98 -2.49
CA PHE A 276 -19.42 -8.42 -1.51
C PHE A 276 -19.59 -6.92 -1.74
N ALA A 277 -20.76 -6.40 -1.40
CA ALA A 277 -21.05 -4.99 -1.53
C ALA A 277 -20.35 -4.18 -0.43
N LEU A 278 -19.57 -3.15 -0.80
CA LEU A 278 -18.89 -2.26 0.16
C LEU A 278 -19.81 -1.11 0.63
N GLU A 279 -20.89 -0.89 -0.12
CA GLU A 279 -21.96 0.07 0.14
C GLU A 279 -23.27 -0.44 -0.49
N LEU A 280 -24.31 0.38 -0.57
CA LEU A 280 -25.50 0.01 -1.35
C LEU A 280 -25.11 -0.14 -2.82
N THR A 281 -25.31 -1.33 -3.37
CA THR A 281 -24.80 -1.68 -4.69
C THR A 281 -25.90 -2.31 -5.56
N HIS A 282 -25.98 -1.85 -6.80
CA HIS A 282 -26.89 -2.37 -7.80
C HIS A 282 -26.11 -3.03 -8.93
N VAL A 283 -26.58 -4.19 -9.37
CA VAL A 283 -25.95 -4.94 -10.47
C VAL A 283 -26.98 -5.46 -11.45
N VAL A 284 -26.57 -5.61 -12.70
CA VAL A 284 -27.29 -6.39 -13.70
C VAL A 284 -26.69 -7.80 -13.74
N ALA A 285 -27.52 -8.82 -13.49
CA ALA A 285 -27.14 -10.23 -13.49
C ALA A 285 -27.66 -10.93 -14.77
N PHE A 286 -26.77 -11.65 -15.46
CA PHE A 286 -27.08 -12.43 -16.65
C PHE A 286 -26.91 -13.92 -16.35
N PRO A 287 -27.93 -14.76 -16.57
CA PRO A 287 -27.79 -16.21 -16.38
C PRO A 287 -26.68 -16.79 -17.25
N SER A 288 -25.76 -17.54 -16.63
CA SER A 288 -24.61 -18.19 -17.28
C SER A 288 -25.05 -19.07 -18.45
N GLU A 289 -26.05 -19.92 -18.23
CA GLU A 289 -26.55 -20.86 -19.24
C GLU A 289 -27.10 -20.14 -20.48
N THR A 290 -27.78 -19.00 -20.30
CA THR A 290 -28.33 -18.20 -21.39
C THR A 290 -27.21 -17.60 -22.24
N LEU A 291 -26.19 -17.02 -21.62
CA LEU A 291 -25.04 -16.47 -22.34
C LEU A 291 -24.22 -17.57 -23.03
N GLN A 292 -24.09 -18.74 -22.41
CA GLN A 292 -23.41 -19.88 -23.02
C GLN A 292 -24.13 -20.34 -24.29
N LYS A 293 -25.45 -20.53 -24.22
CA LYS A 293 -26.27 -20.89 -25.38
C LYS A 293 -26.16 -19.85 -26.49
N LEU A 294 -26.13 -18.57 -26.15
CA LEU A 294 -25.90 -17.49 -27.12
C LEU A 294 -24.55 -17.65 -27.83
N CYS A 295 -23.46 -17.88 -27.07
CA CYS A 295 -22.13 -18.09 -27.63
C CYS A 295 -22.04 -19.33 -28.54
N GLU A 296 -22.77 -20.40 -28.20
CA GLU A 296 -22.81 -21.65 -28.97
C GLU A 296 -23.64 -21.52 -30.26
N GLN A 297 -24.77 -20.81 -30.19
CA GLN A 297 -25.67 -20.59 -31.34
C GLN A 297 -25.14 -19.52 -32.29
N GLN A 298 -24.46 -18.49 -31.77
CA GLN A 298 -23.86 -17.39 -32.54
C GLN A 298 -22.36 -17.26 -32.21
N PRO A 299 -21.49 -18.08 -32.83
CA PRO A 299 -20.06 -18.08 -32.52
C PRO A 299 -19.35 -16.73 -32.76
N ASN A 300 -19.79 -15.91 -33.73
CA ASN A 300 -19.31 -14.54 -33.91
C ASN A 300 -19.49 -13.69 -32.64
N VAL A 301 -20.67 -13.77 -32.01
CA VAL A 301 -20.96 -13.09 -30.75
C VAL A 301 -20.09 -13.67 -29.64
N GLY A 302 -19.98 -15.00 -29.58
CA GLY A 302 -19.13 -15.69 -28.61
C GLY A 302 -17.64 -15.29 -28.68
N VAL A 303 -17.07 -15.13 -29.87
CA VAL A 303 -15.70 -14.63 -30.06
C VAL A 303 -15.55 -13.24 -29.46
N ARG A 304 -16.49 -12.33 -29.71
CA ARG A 304 -16.44 -10.95 -29.20
C ARG A 304 -16.54 -10.90 -27.67
N ILE A 305 -17.45 -11.69 -27.08
CA ILE A 305 -17.60 -11.83 -25.63
C ILE A 305 -16.31 -12.40 -25.02
N MET A 306 -15.79 -13.50 -25.57
CA MET A 306 -14.61 -14.17 -25.00
C MET A 306 -13.33 -13.34 -25.09
N ARG A 307 -13.18 -12.50 -26.13
CA ARG A 307 -12.07 -11.53 -26.20
C ARG A 307 -12.09 -10.55 -25.02
N ARG A 308 -13.28 -10.07 -24.64
CA ARG A 308 -13.45 -9.14 -23.50
C ARG A 308 -13.24 -9.83 -22.16
N VAL A 309 -13.75 -11.05 -22.01
CA VAL A 309 -13.46 -11.90 -20.83
C VAL A 309 -11.95 -12.13 -20.68
N LEU A 310 -11.27 -12.48 -21.77
CA LEU A 310 -9.82 -12.67 -21.77
C LEU A 310 -9.07 -11.39 -21.38
N GLN A 311 -9.52 -10.23 -21.84
CA GLN A 311 -8.97 -8.93 -21.45
C GLN A 311 -9.13 -8.65 -19.95
N VAL A 312 -10.29 -8.95 -19.37
CA VAL A 312 -10.53 -8.81 -17.92
C VAL A 312 -9.57 -9.71 -17.13
N ILE A 313 -9.50 -11.01 -17.45
CA ILE A 313 -8.62 -11.96 -16.75
C ILE A 313 -7.15 -11.53 -16.87
N SER A 314 -6.74 -11.12 -18.07
CA SER A 314 -5.40 -10.61 -18.34
C SER A 314 -5.06 -9.38 -17.50
N SER A 315 -5.97 -8.41 -17.41
CA SER A 315 -5.76 -7.20 -16.59
C SER A 315 -5.56 -7.60 -15.13
N ARG A 316 -6.40 -8.49 -14.60
CA ARG A 316 -6.30 -8.97 -13.22
C ARG A 316 -4.99 -9.74 -12.96
N LEU A 317 -4.55 -10.60 -13.88
CA LEU A 317 -3.27 -11.32 -13.77
C LEU A 317 -2.09 -10.36 -13.72
N ARG A 318 -2.09 -9.33 -14.57
CA ARG A 318 -1.07 -8.29 -14.58
C ARG A 318 -1.01 -7.56 -13.23
N PHE A 319 -2.15 -7.08 -12.74
CA PHE A 319 -2.21 -6.36 -11.46
C PHE A 319 -1.80 -7.24 -10.27
N THR A 320 -2.24 -8.49 -10.20
CA THR A 320 -1.82 -9.43 -9.15
C THR A 320 -0.31 -9.62 -9.15
N ARG A 321 0.33 -9.77 -10.31
CA ARG A 321 1.79 -9.91 -10.42
C ARG A 321 2.54 -8.67 -9.97
N VAL A 322 2.04 -7.49 -10.32
CA VAL A 322 2.68 -6.25 -9.87
C VAL A 322 2.51 -6.04 -8.38
N ARG A 323 1.33 -6.37 -7.82
CA ARG A 323 1.13 -6.37 -6.36
C ARG A 323 2.09 -7.33 -5.65
N LEU A 324 2.35 -8.51 -6.22
CA LEU A 324 3.38 -9.42 -5.70
C LEU A 324 4.79 -8.79 -5.72
N ILE A 325 5.13 -8.04 -6.77
CA ILE A 325 6.42 -7.33 -6.87
C ILE A 325 6.49 -6.21 -5.81
N ALA A 326 5.48 -5.34 -5.75
CA ALA A 326 5.41 -4.23 -4.80
C ALA A 326 5.60 -4.72 -3.36
N SER A 327 4.83 -5.75 -2.96
CA SER A 327 4.91 -6.31 -1.61
C SER A 327 6.24 -7.00 -1.30
N ARG A 328 6.89 -7.64 -2.27
CA ARG A 328 8.16 -8.36 -2.04
C ARG A 328 9.39 -7.45 -2.00
N TYR A 329 9.38 -6.37 -2.79
CA TYR A 329 10.57 -5.55 -3.02
C TYR A 329 10.47 -4.13 -2.47
N GLY A 330 9.32 -3.72 -1.89
CA GLY A 330 9.13 -2.37 -1.33
C GLY A 330 9.39 -1.27 -2.36
N ALA A 331 8.95 -1.51 -3.60
CA ALA A 331 9.28 -0.72 -4.77
C ALA A 331 8.01 -0.29 -5.51
N GLU A 332 7.06 0.28 -4.78
CA GLU A 332 5.73 0.62 -5.26
C GLU A 332 5.79 1.56 -6.47
N ALA A 333 6.64 2.58 -6.45
CA ALA A 333 6.85 3.50 -7.58
C ALA A 333 7.34 2.77 -8.86
N LYS A 334 8.28 1.82 -8.71
CA LYS A 334 8.82 1.04 -9.83
C LYS A 334 7.79 0.03 -10.34
N ALA A 335 7.08 -0.62 -9.43
CA ALA A 335 5.97 -1.51 -9.73
C ALA A 335 4.88 -0.78 -10.53
N MET A 336 4.58 0.46 -10.15
CA MET A 336 3.65 1.33 -10.86
C MET A 336 4.13 1.71 -12.25
N ARG A 337 5.43 2.04 -12.42
CA ARG A 337 6.02 2.27 -13.74
C ARG A 337 5.78 1.09 -14.67
N THR A 338 6.04 -0.13 -14.19
CA THR A 338 5.82 -1.35 -14.98
C THR A 338 4.36 -1.55 -15.40
N ILE A 339 3.38 -1.24 -14.54
CA ILE A 339 1.94 -1.30 -14.91
C ILE A 339 1.66 -0.37 -16.08
N LEU A 340 2.12 0.88 -15.94
CA LEU A 340 1.82 1.94 -16.88
C LEU A 340 2.54 1.71 -18.20
N ASP A 341 3.79 1.22 -18.19
CA ASP A 341 4.52 0.82 -19.40
C ASP A 341 3.82 -0.31 -20.14
N GLN A 342 3.27 -1.30 -19.41
CA GLN A 342 2.49 -2.39 -20.00
C GLN A 342 1.12 -1.93 -20.52
N ALA A 343 0.63 -0.78 -20.06
CA ALA A 343 -0.59 -0.15 -20.52
C ALA A 343 -0.34 0.98 -21.53
N ALA A 344 0.92 1.36 -21.80
CA ALA A 344 1.27 2.57 -22.54
C ALA A 344 0.66 2.63 -23.95
N GLU A 345 0.59 1.50 -24.66
CA GLU A 345 -0.01 1.43 -25.99
C GLU A 345 -1.56 1.56 -25.97
N SER A 346 -2.20 1.38 -24.81
CA SER A 346 -3.65 1.56 -24.63
C SER A 346 -4.02 2.87 -23.94
N LEU A 347 -3.03 3.62 -23.44
CA LEU A 347 -3.24 4.89 -22.75
C LEU A 347 -3.22 6.06 -23.73
N PRO A 348 -4.14 7.03 -23.61
CA PRO A 348 -4.04 8.28 -24.36
C PRO A 348 -2.68 8.95 -24.14
N VAL A 349 -2.10 9.53 -25.19
CA VAL A 349 -0.80 10.25 -25.09
C VAL A 349 -0.86 11.46 -24.15
N THR A 350 -2.06 11.99 -23.89
CA THR A 350 -2.32 13.09 -22.96
C THR A 350 -2.70 12.62 -21.56
N SER A 351 -2.74 11.31 -21.30
CA SER A 351 -3.17 10.76 -20.02
C SER A 351 -2.32 11.32 -18.86
N PRO A 352 -2.95 11.79 -17.76
CA PRO A 352 -2.22 12.16 -16.55
C PRO A 352 -1.41 11.00 -15.96
N LEU A 353 -1.80 9.75 -16.25
CA LEU A 353 -1.15 8.55 -15.74
C LEU A 353 0.34 8.45 -16.11
N HIS A 354 0.75 9.03 -17.25
CA HIS A 354 2.16 9.08 -17.65
C HIS A 354 3.05 9.83 -16.65
N LYS A 355 2.48 10.74 -15.83
CA LYS A 355 3.22 11.51 -14.83
C LYS A 355 3.44 10.74 -13.53
N ILE A 356 2.58 9.76 -13.24
CA ILE A 356 2.53 9.08 -11.93
C ILE A 356 3.87 8.46 -11.56
N PRO A 357 4.58 7.72 -12.44
CA PRO A 357 5.86 7.13 -12.08
C PRO A 357 6.93 8.15 -11.68
N TYR A 358 6.84 9.39 -12.16
CA TYR A 358 7.79 10.46 -11.84
C TYR A 358 7.38 11.20 -10.56
N LEU A 359 6.08 11.44 -10.37
CA LEU A 359 5.56 12.06 -9.15
C LEU A 359 5.75 11.16 -7.92
N LEU A 360 5.83 9.84 -8.11
CA LEU A 360 6.14 8.88 -7.05
C LEU A 360 7.63 8.80 -6.68
N GLU A 361 8.55 9.35 -7.49
CA GLU A 361 10.00 9.31 -7.18
C GLU A 361 10.39 10.26 -6.05
N ASN A 362 9.56 11.29 -5.79
CA ASN A 362 9.84 12.28 -4.77
C ASN A 362 8.63 12.42 -3.82
N ARG A 363 8.90 12.32 -2.51
CA ARG A 363 7.86 12.49 -1.48
C ARG A 363 7.09 13.81 -1.59
N LEU A 364 7.75 14.88 -2.05
CA LEU A 364 7.17 16.21 -2.15
C LEU A 364 6.09 16.30 -3.24
N THR A 365 6.12 15.38 -4.22
CA THR A 365 5.17 15.32 -5.32
C THR A 365 4.13 14.21 -5.15
N LEU A 366 4.13 13.49 -4.02
CA LEU A 366 3.15 12.44 -3.77
C LEU A 366 1.73 12.99 -3.75
N SER A 367 1.50 14.17 -3.17
CA SER A 367 0.18 14.78 -3.16
C SER A 367 -0.36 15.04 -4.57
N ASP A 368 0.51 15.50 -5.49
CA ASP A 368 0.16 15.66 -6.90
C ASP A 368 -0.12 14.31 -7.58
N ALA A 369 0.64 13.26 -7.22
CA ALA A 369 0.42 11.91 -7.74
C ALA A 369 -0.97 11.38 -7.38
N PHE A 370 -1.32 11.44 -6.09
CA PHE A 370 -2.63 10.98 -5.60
C PHE A 370 -3.76 11.84 -6.18
N HIS A 371 -3.58 13.16 -6.24
CA HIS A 371 -4.58 14.03 -6.86
C HIS A 371 -4.81 13.70 -8.35
N ALA A 372 -3.74 13.46 -9.12
CA ALA A 372 -3.85 13.06 -10.51
C ALA A 372 -4.51 11.68 -10.69
N LEU A 373 -4.20 10.72 -9.81
CA LEU A 373 -4.87 9.41 -9.80
C LEU A 373 -6.37 9.56 -9.50
N GLU A 374 -6.73 10.36 -8.51
CA GLU A 374 -8.13 10.55 -8.13
C GLU A 374 -8.96 11.23 -9.22
N LEU A 375 -8.44 12.29 -9.82
CA LEU A 375 -9.08 12.93 -10.97
C LEU A 375 -9.23 11.98 -12.16
N THR A 376 -8.20 11.16 -12.42
CA THR A 376 -8.24 10.18 -13.51
C THR A 376 -9.24 9.06 -13.22
N ARG A 377 -9.34 8.61 -11.96
CA ARG A 377 -10.33 7.64 -11.50
C ARG A 377 -11.76 8.17 -11.69
N ALA A 378 -11.98 9.47 -11.46
CA ALA A 378 -13.29 10.08 -11.60
C ALA A 378 -13.69 10.37 -13.06
N HIS A 379 -12.75 10.83 -13.90
CA HIS A 379 -13.07 11.44 -15.20
C HIS A 379 -12.37 10.82 -16.41
N GLY A 380 -11.46 9.87 -16.21
CA GLY A 380 -10.73 9.21 -17.30
C GLY A 380 -11.61 8.33 -18.18
N ASP A 381 -11.07 7.87 -19.30
CA ASP A 381 -11.70 6.80 -20.07
C ASP A 381 -11.76 5.47 -19.27
N PRO A 382 -12.47 4.43 -19.72
CA PRO A 382 -12.58 3.17 -18.98
C PRO A 382 -11.23 2.50 -18.65
N THR A 383 -10.22 2.64 -19.51
CA THR A 383 -8.88 2.07 -19.28
C THR A 383 -8.12 2.89 -18.24
N GLU A 384 -8.17 4.22 -18.37
CA GLU A 384 -7.58 5.15 -17.41
C GLU A 384 -8.18 4.97 -16.01
N ARG A 385 -9.51 4.82 -15.91
CA ARG A 385 -10.21 4.60 -14.63
C ARG A 385 -9.80 3.29 -13.95
N ASP A 386 -9.76 2.17 -14.66
CA ASP A 386 -9.32 0.87 -14.09
C ASP A 386 -7.85 0.90 -13.65
N LEU A 387 -6.99 1.58 -14.43
CA LEU A 387 -5.59 1.77 -14.07
C LEU A 387 -5.44 2.67 -12.84
N ALA A 388 -6.14 3.80 -12.78
CA ALA A 388 -6.08 4.73 -11.65
C ALA A 388 -6.59 4.08 -10.35
N GLU A 389 -7.74 3.40 -10.39
CA GLU A 389 -8.29 2.64 -9.26
C GLU A 389 -7.28 1.59 -8.77
N SER A 390 -6.76 0.77 -9.68
CA SER A 390 -5.78 -0.26 -9.31
C SER A 390 -4.46 0.33 -8.80
N SER A 391 -4.06 1.51 -9.30
CA SER A 391 -2.87 2.23 -8.82
C SER A 391 -3.05 2.69 -7.38
N LEU A 392 -4.20 3.30 -7.05
CA LEU A 392 -4.52 3.76 -5.70
C LEU A 392 -4.52 2.61 -4.70
N GLU A 393 -5.00 1.43 -5.10
CA GLU A 393 -4.96 0.23 -4.26
C GLU A 393 -3.54 -0.30 -4.01
N ILE A 394 -2.67 -0.26 -5.01
CA ILE A 394 -1.26 -0.67 -4.85
C ILE A 394 -0.50 0.33 -3.98
N LEU A 395 -0.84 1.62 -4.09
CA LEU A 395 -0.15 2.72 -3.43
C LEU A 395 -0.70 3.05 -2.03
N GLN A 396 -1.54 2.20 -1.44
CA GLN A 396 -2.14 2.45 -0.12
C GLN A 396 -1.11 2.76 0.98
N ASP A 397 -0.02 1.99 1.04
CA ASP A 397 1.01 2.20 2.06
C ASP A 397 1.78 3.51 1.81
N VAL A 398 1.98 3.88 0.54
CA VAL A 398 2.55 5.19 0.13
C VAL A 398 1.59 6.34 0.47
N HIS A 399 0.27 6.11 0.37
CA HIS A 399 -0.72 7.12 0.73
C HIS A 399 -0.69 7.41 2.24
N LYS A 400 -0.59 6.37 3.07
CA LYS A 400 -0.44 6.52 4.52
C LYS A 400 0.82 7.33 4.89
N GLU A 401 1.90 7.14 4.14
CA GLU A 401 3.13 7.92 4.32
C GLU A 401 2.95 9.39 3.94
N LEU A 402 2.22 9.67 2.86
CA LEU A 402 1.85 11.03 2.50
C LEU A 402 0.99 11.68 3.59
N GLU A 403 -0.01 10.97 4.12
CA GLU A 403 -0.85 11.51 5.21
C GLU A 403 -0.03 11.84 6.46
N LEU A 404 0.87 10.95 6.85
CA LEU A 404 1.82 11.19 7.93
C LEU A 404 2.65 12.45 7.66
N TYR A 405 3.24 12.54 6.48
CA TYR A 405 4.07 13.67 6.07
C TYR A 405 3.30 15.00 6.10
N GLN A 406 2.09 15.03 5.55
CA GLN A 406 1.21 16.21 5.59
C GLN A 406 0.78 16.56 7.01
N GLY A 407 0.56 15.57 7.87
CA GLY A 407 0.28 15.78 9.29
C GLY A 407 1.45 16.46 10.02
N LEU A 408 2.67 16.02 9.75
CA LEU A 408 3.90 16.64 10.27
C LEU A 408 4.06 18.08 9.74
N GLN A 409 3.81 18.31 8.45
CA GLN A 409 3.87 19.65 7.85
C GLN A 409 2.84 20.59 8.49
N LYS A 410 1.58 20.15 8.62
CA LYS A 410 0.52 20.94 9.28
C LYS A 410 0.89 21.26 10.73
N THR A 411 1.48 20.31 11.44
CA THR A 411 1.93 20.52 12.82
C THR A 411 3.06 21.54 12.89
N TYR A 412 4.01 21.48 11.97
CA TYR A 412 5.07 22.49 11.85
C TYR A 412 4.50 23.89 11.58
N GLU A 413 3.63 24.01 10.57
CA GLU A 413 3.00 25.27 10.17
C GLU A 413 2.15 25.87 11.29
N ALA A 414 1.43 25.05 12.06
CA ALA A 414 0.64 25.51 13.20
C ALA A 414 1.49 26.20 14.28
N VAL A 415 2.73 25.76 14.49
CA VAL A 415 3.66 26.39 15.45
C VAL A 415 4.35 27.60 14.81
N ALA A 416 4.94 27.41 13.63
CA ALA A 416 5.73 28.43 12.95
C ALA A 416 4.88 29.67 12.59
N ASN A 417 3.64 29.45 12.13
CA ASN A 417 2.74 30.50 11.68
C ASN A 417 1.70 30.92 12.73
N ALA A 418 1.79 30.44 13.98
CA ALA A 418 0.87 30.87 15.03
C ALA A 418 0.89 32.41 15.16
N PRO A 419 -0.26 33.09 15.33
CA PRO A 419 -0.33 34.55 15.35
C PRO A 419 0.63 35.20 16.36
N ALA A 420 1.18 36.36 15.99
CA ALA A 420 2.03 37.15 16.88
C ALA A 420 1.26 37.51 18.16
N GLY A 421 1.82 37.18 19.32
CA GLY A 421 1.19 37.38 20.63
C GLY A 421 0.46 36.16 21.20
N THR A 422 0.32 35.07 20.45
CA THR A 422 -0.21 33.80 21.00
C THR A 422 0.71 33.29 22.11
N PRO A 423 0.21 33.01 23.33
CA PRO A 423 1.02 32.53 24.43
C PRO A 423 1.71 31.19 24.09
N PRO A 424 3.00 30.99 24.44
CA PRO A 424 3.72 29.75 24.13
C PRO A 424 3.04 28.48 24.66
N GLU A 425 2.33 28.58 25.79
CA GLU A 425 1.58 27.48 26.37
C GLU A 425 0.43 27.00 25.47
N GLU A 426 -0.27 27.93 24.84
CA GLU A 426 -1.35 27.61 23.91
C GLU A 426 -0.79 26.99 22.62
N ILE A 427 0.35 27.48 22.14
CA ILE A 427 1.04 26.91 20.96
C ILE A 427 1.53 25.50 21.26
N ARG A 428 2.10 25.25 22.45
CA ARG A 428 2.49 23.91 22.89
C ARG A 428 1.27 22.98 22.93
N ARG A 429 0.15 23.44 23.48
CA ARG A 429 -1.10 22.65 23.50
C ARG A 429 -1.54 22.25 22.09
N PHE A 430 -1.64 23.21 21.16
CA PHE A 430 -2.02 22.92 19.77
C PHE A 430 -1.02 22.00 19.05
N SER A 431 0.28 22.17 19.30
CA SER A 431 1.32 21.27 18.78
C SER A 431 1.10 19.84 19.27
N LEU A 432 0.85 19.64 20.57
CA LEU A 432 0.63 18.31 21.14
C LEU A 432 -0.67 17.68 20.65
N GLU A 433 -1.76 18.43 20.57
CA GLU A 433 -3.03 17.96 19.99
C GLU A 433 -2.85 17.51 18.53
N SER A 434 -2.08 18.26 17.74
CA SER A 434 -1.77 17.91 16.36
C SER A 434 -0.90 16.64 16.27
N PHE A 435 0.11 16.51 17.13
CA PHE A 435 0.92 15.29 17.21
C PHE A 435 0.11 14.07 17.65
N THR A 436 -0.83 14.22 18.59
CA THR A 436 -1.75 13.13 18.97
C THR A 436 -2.52 12.62 17.75
N GLN A 437 -3.07 13.51 16.93
CA GLN A 437 -3.77 13.12 15.70
C GLN A 437 -2.87 12.39 14.69
N VAL A 438 -1.59 12.78 14.61
CA VAL A 438 -0.60 12.11 13.77
C VAL A 438 -0.29 10.71 14.30
N PHE A 439 -0.01 10.57 15.60
CA PHE A 439 0.36 9.29 16.20
C PHE A 439 -0.81 8.31 16.32
N ASP A 440 -2.05 8.78 16.49
CA ASP A 440 -3.26 7.94 16.51
C ASP A 440 -3.50 7.19 15.19
N ARG A 441 -2.87 7.61 14.09
CA ARG A 441 -2.90 6.92 12.79
C ARG A 441 -1.76 5.92 12.59
N LEU A 442 -0.84 5.81 13.54
CA LEU A 442 0.32 4.93 13.47
C LEU A 442 0.18 3.75 14.43
N SER A 443 0.91 2.68 14.16
CA SER A 443 1.01 1.54 15.07
C SER A 443 1.92 1.91 16.24
N TYR A 444 1.39 1.92 17.46
CA TYR A 444 2.19 2.13 18.66
C TYR A 444 1.73 1.28 19.84
N ARG A 445 2.62 1.11 20.82
CA ARG A 445 2.36 0.41 22.08
C ARG A 445 2.96 1.17 23.24
N ILE A 446 2.18 1.32 24.30
CA ILE A 446 2.60 1.97 25.53
C ILE A 446 2.35 0.98 26.68
N GLN A 447 3.34 0.79 27.54
CA GLN A 447 3.23 -0.05 28.73
C GLN A 447 3.73 0.71 29.96
N GLY A 448 3.16 0.42 31.12
CA GLY A 448 3.63 0.98 32.40
C GLY A 448 3.03 2.34 32.74
N GLU A 449 1.97 2.78 32.05
CA GLU A 449 1.31 4.07 32.33
C GLU A 449 0.81 4.18 33.79
N GLU A 450 0.55 3.04 34.45
CA GLU A 450 0.25 2.96 35.87
C GLU A 450 1.37 3.46 36.78
N ASN A 451 2.61 3.49 36.29
CA ASN A 451 3.77 4.03 37.01
C ASN A 451 3.82 5.57 36.97
N LEU A 452 3.01 6.23 36.13
CA LEU A 452 2.98 7.69 36.09
C LEU A 452 2.49 8.25 37.43
N PRO A 453 3.22 9.21 38.04
CA PRO A 453 2.78 9.88 39.25
C PRO A 453 1.35 10.45 39.16
N GLU A 454 0.69 10.59 40.31
CA GLU A 454 -0.67 11.15 40.37
C GLU A 454 -0.69 12.64 40.01
N HIS A 455 0.36 13.37 40.37
CA HIS A 455 0.51 14.80 40.11
C HIS A 455 1.67 15.06 39.15
N ALA A 456 1.51 16.09 38.32
CA ALA A 456 2.58 16.59 37.45
C ALA A 456 3.64 17.37 38.26
N GLY A 457 4.67 17.89 37.59
CA GLY A 457 5.83 18.53 38.23
C GLY A 457 6.99 17.56 38.45
N ASN A 458 7.11 16.56 37.57
CA ASN A 458 8.15 15.54 37.63
C ASN A 458 9.23 15.77 36.56
N ILE A 459 10.43 15.23 36.79
CA ILE A 459 11.48 15.15 35.78
C ILE A 459 11.30 13.84 35.03
N VAL A 460 10.98 13.90 33.76
CA VAL A 460 10.84 12.73 32.89
C VAL A 460 12.13 12.58 32.09
N ILE A 461 12.79 11.44 32.23
CA ILE A 461 14.00 11.12 31.44
C ILE A 461 13.67 10.11 30.35
N MET A 462 14.24 10.29 29.16
CA MET A 462 14.07 9.36 28.04
C MET A 462 15.37 9.13 27.26
N ASN A 463 15.51 7.99 26.60
CA ASN A 463 16.48 7.87 25.52
C ASN A 463 15.99 8.65 24.28
N HIS A 464 16.90 9.03 23.38
CA HIS A 464 16.62 9.91 22.25
C HIS A 464 17.06 9.27 20.92
N LEU A 465 16.12 9.14 20.00
CA LEU A 465 16.32 8.37 18.78
C LEU A 465 16.47 9.26 17.57
N GLU A 466 17.25 8.78 16.60
CA GLU A 466 17.19 9.32 15.24
C GLU A 466 15.80 9.07 14.65
N ASN A 467 15.44 9.90 13.67
CA ASN A 467 14.21 9.70 12.92
C ASN A 467 14.51 9.02 11.59
N HIS A 468 13.54 8.25 11.09
CA HIS A 468 13.58 7.80 9.70
C HIS A 468 13.58 9.00 8.72
N MET A 469 14.39 8.93 7.66
CA MET A 469 14.58 10.04 6.71
C MET A 469 13.27 10.50 6.04
N GLU A 470 12.29 9.62 5.88
CA GLU A 470 10.99 9.95 5.26
C GLU A 470 10.17 10.97 6.08
N THR A 471 10.42 11.10 7.39
CA THR A 471 9.69 12.05 8.26
C THR A 471 10.31 13.45 8.28
N MET A 472 11.44 13.63 7.61
CA MET A 472 12.14 14.91 7.51
C MET A 472 11.36 15.88 6.61
N LEU A 473 11.11 17.11 7.08
CA LEU A 473 10.47 18.16 6.31
C LEU A 473 11.48 18.84 5.35
N PRO A 474 11.04 19.71 4.42
CA PRO A 474 11.95 20.45 3.54
C PRO A 474 12.96 21.28 4.35
N ASN A 475 14.07 21.67 3.72
CA ASN A 475 15.20 22.34 4.38
C ASN A 475 15.84 21.52 5.51
N GLU A 476 15.78 20.18 5.39
CA GLU A 476 16.33 19.22 6.36
C GLU A 476 15.76 19.38 7.78
N PHE A 477 14.57 19.96 7.91
CA PHE A 477 13.96 20.21 9.20
C PHE A 477 13.48 18.90 9.84
N ARG A 478 13.96 18.61 11.06
CA ARG A 478 13.66 17.38 11.80
C ARG A 478 12.73 17.66 12.99
N LEU A 479 11.51 17.12 12.96
CA LEU A 479 10.64 17.08 14.14
C LEU A 479 11.00 15.86 14.98
N THR A 480 11.50 16.05 16.19
CA THR A 480 11.94 14.96 17.09
C THR A 480 10.75 14.10 17.56
N LEU A 481 10.46 13.02 16.84
CA LEU A 481 9.19 12.30 16.95
C LEU A 481 9.05 11.57 18.27
N ASP A 482 10.13 10.99 18.76
CA ASP A 482 10.19 10.28 20.03
C ASP A 482 9.76 11.15 21.23
N SER A 483 10.33 12.33 21.35
CA SER A 483 10.03 13.28 22.42
C SER A 483 8.69 13.97 22.22
N HIS A 484 8.24 14.18 20.98
CA HIS A 484 6.86 14.57 20.70
C HIS A 484 5.86 13.47 21.07
N PHE A 485 6.20 12.19 20.86
CA PHE A 485 5.37 11.05 21.25
C PHE A 485 5.23 10.96 22.75
N VAL A 486 6.34 10.97 23.51
CA VAL A 486 6.29 10.99 24.98
C VAL A 486 5.51 12.20 25.49
N SER A 487 5.72 13.37 24.88
CA SER A 487 5.02 14.59 25.30
C SER A 487 3.52 14.53 25.04
N SER A 488 3.08 14.07 23.87
CA SER A 488 1.67 14.11 23.44
C SER A 488 0.88 12.87 23.88
N MET A 489 1.45 11.67 23.68
CA MET A 489 0.75 10.39 23.88
C MET A 489 0.77 9.92 25.34
N ILE A 490 1.78 10.33 26.12
CA ILE A 490 1.94 9.88 27.51
C ILE A 490 1.66 11.04 28.47
N LEU A 491 2.49 12.09 28.44
CA LEU A 491 2.43 13.14 29.46
C LEU A 491 1.20 14.03 29.32
N PHE A 492 0.96 14.60 28.14
CA PHE A 492 -0.18 15.48 27.93
C PHE A 492 -1.51 14.75 28.11
N LYS A 493 -1.61 13.51 27.61
CA LYS A 493 -2.79 12.66 27.80
C LYS A 493 -3.08 12.36 29.27
N ARG A 494 -2.04 12.14 30.10
CA ARG A 494 -2.18 11.88 31.54
C ARG A 494 -2.55 13.13 32.35
N TYR A 495 -1.85 14.23 32.10
CA TYR A 495 -1.89 15.40 32.99
C TYR A 495 -2.70 16.58 32.46
N GLY A 496 -3.05 16.60 31.17
CA GLY A 496 -3.72 17.73 30.52
C GLY A 496 -2.85 18.99 30.38
N GLU A 497 -1.60 18.95 30.84
CA GLU A 497 -0.65 20.06 30.78
C GLU A 497 0.53 19.71 29.86
N ALA A 498 0.87 20.65 28.97
CA ALA A 498 1.96 20.48 28.03
C ALA A 498 3.32 20.45 28.77
N PRO A 499 4.13 19.38 28.65
CA PRO A 499 5.44 19.33 29.30
C PRO A 499 6.39 20.35 28.68
N ILE A 500 7.36 20.78 29.49
CA ILE A 500 8.46 21.63 29.05
C ILE A 500 9.63 20.75 28.66
N ARG A 501 10.09 20.88 27.42
CA ARG A 501 11.19 20.08 26.90
C ARG A 501 12.52 20.79 27.12
N VAL A 502 13.56 20.03 27.39
CA VAL A 502 14.94 20.51 27.40
C VAL A 502 15.57 20.18 26.05
N ILE A 503 15.98 21.22 25.32
CA ILE A 503 16.43 21.11 23.93
C ILE A 503 17.83 21.69 23.82
N ARG A 504 18.68 21.02 23.05
CA ARG A 504 20.00 21.56 22.73
C ARG A 504 19.84 22.77 21.80
N LYS A 505 20.49 23.90 22.10
CA LYS A 505 20.47 25.06 21.20
C LYS A 505 21.07 24.66 19.84
N PRO A 506 20.39 24.94 18.71
CA PRO A 506 20.88 24.61 17.38
C PRO A 506 22.18 25.35 17.04
N GLU A 507 22.94 24.84 16.07
CA GLU A 507 24.12 25.54 15.53
C GLU A 507 23.70 26.65 14.54
N LEU A 508 24.57 27.65 14.35
CA LEU A 508 24.30 28.93 13.65
C LEU A 508 23.62 28.81 12.27
N GLY A 509 23.76 27.68 11.57
CA GLY A 509 23.13 27.46 10.25
C GLY A 509 21.65 27.05 10.28
N TRP A 510 21.05 26.81 11.46
CA TRP A 510 19.75 26.14 11.60
C TRP A 510 18.60 27.11 11.94
N PHE A 511 18.52 28.23 11.22
CA PHE A 511 17.55 29.32 11.47
C PHE A 511 16.10 28.85 11.60
N GLY A 512 15.63 27.99 10.69
CA GLY A 512 14.26 27.46 10.73
C GLY A 512 13.98 26.61 11.99
N TYR A 513 14.98 25.87 12.48
CA TYR A 513 14.89 25.07 13.70
C TYR A 513 14.77 25.96 14.92
N GLN A 514 15.59 27.01 15.01
CA GLN A 514 15.52 27.97 16.10
C GLN A 514 14.16 28.68 16.14
N GLN A 515 13.70 29.23 15.01
CA GLN A 515 12.40 29.90 14.94
C GLN A 515 11.24 29.03 15.44
N TYR A 516 11.21 27.75 15.07
CA TYR A 516 10.16 26.84 15.50
C TYR A 516 10.16 26.64 17.02
N PHE A 517 11.32 26.35 17.63
CA PHE A 517 11.39 26.04 19.06
C PHE A 517 11.29 27.29 19.95
N ASP A 518 11.71 28.46 19.46
CA ASP A 518 11.53 29.75 20.15
C ASP A 518 10.03 30.06 20.35
N ARG A 519 9.15 29.66 19.41
CA ARG A 519 7.69 29.81 19.55
C ARG A 519 7.12 28.96 20.69
N LEU A 520 7.75 27.83 20.99
CA LEU A 520 7.30 26.87 22.01
C LEU A 520 7.85 27.19 23.41
N ASP A 521 8.78 28.14 23.54
CA ASP A 521 9.37 28.56 24.82
C ASP A 521 9.84 27.37 25.66
N TYR A 522 10.64 26.51 25.03
CA TYR A 522 11.32 25.40 25.69
C TYR A 522 12.67 25.83 26.27
N LEU A 523 13.24 25.00 27.14
CA LEU A 523 14.50 25.32 27.82
C LEU A 523 15.71 24.92 26.98
N TYR A 524 16.56 25.88 26.64
CA TYR A 524 17.77 25.62 25.88
C TYR A 524 18.96 25.22 26.74
N VAL A 525 19.75 24.27 26.23
CA VAL A 525 21.08 23.91 26.75
C VAL A 525 22.13 24.11 25.67
N TYR A 526 23.18 24.85 25.99
CA TYR A 526 24.24 25.23 25.06
C TYR A 526 25.32 24.14 24.98
N PRO A 527 25.65 23.62 23.78
CA PRO A 527 26.70 22.62 23.61
C PRO A 527 28.12 23.19 23.58
N GLY A 528 28.27 24.52 23.45
CA GLY A 528 29.56 25.18 23.22
C GLY A 528 29.45 26.70 23.15
N GLU A 529 29.89 27.30 22.05
CA GLU A 529 29.82 28.74 21.77
C GLU A 529 28.37 29.24 21.71
N VAL A 530 28.18 30.53 22.01
CA VAL A 530 26.88 31.21 22.09
C VAL A 530 26.87 32.33 21.07
N ASP A 531 25.75 32.47 20.36
CA ASP A 531 25.60 33.43 19.27
C ASP A 531 25.64 34.88 19.78
N GLU A 532 26.15 35.82 18.98
CA GLU A 532 26.08 37.26 19.24
C GLU A 532 24.63 37.77 19.24
N GLU A 533 23.70 37.05 18.62
CA GLU A 533 22.27 37.38 18.64
C GLU A 533 21.50 36.71 19.79
N ASP A 534 22.11 35.78 20.53
CA ASP A 534 21.45 35.13 21.66
C ASP A 534 21.29 36.10 22.84
N GLN A 535 20.11 36.09 23.47
CA GLN A 535 19.83 36.91 24.67
C GLN A 535 20.79 36.63 25.84
N ASP A 536 21.49 35.50 25.81
CA ASP A 536 22.40 35.00 26.84
C ASP A 536 23.88 35.10 26.46
N GLN A 537 24.21 35.83 25.38
CA GLN A 537 25.60 35.97 24.88
C GLN A 537 26.55 36.50 25.97
N ASP A 538 26.11 37.48 26.75
CA ASP A 538 26.91 38.15 27.78
C ASP A 538 27.04 37.33 29.07
N LEU A 539 26.34 36.19 29.17
CA LEU A 539 26.36 35.35 30.36
C LEU A 539 27.51 34.36 30.30
N THR A 540 28.24 34.21 31.41
CA THR A 540 29.20 33.11 31.56
C THR A 540 28.47 31.76 31.55
N ARG A 541 29.18 30.68 31.19
CA ARG A 541 28.62 29.31 31.22
C ARG A 541 27.96 28.96 32.56
N GLU A 542 28.57 29.38 33.67
CA GLU A 542 28.01 29.19 35.01
C GLU A 542 26.69 29.95 35.22
N LYS A 543 26.61 31.21 34.78
CA LYS A 543 25.38 32.01 34.86
C LYS A 543 24.28 31.46 33.97
N ARG A 544 24.61 30.97 32.77
CA ARG A 544 23.65 30.29 31.87
C ARG A 544 23.11 29.01 32.50
N ASN A 545 23.98 28.18 33.06
CA ASN A 545 23.56 26.98 33.79
C ASN A 545 22.63 27.38 34.95
N ARG A 546 23.01 28.35 35.78
CA ARG A 546 22.17 28.81 36.90
C ARG A 546 20.79 29.29 36.42
N ARG A 547 20.74 30.09 35.35
CA ARG A 547 19.48 30.55 34.72
C ARG A 547 18.61 29.37 34.26
N PHE A 548 19.20 28.36 33.63
CA PHE A 548 18.51 27.13 33.24
C PHE A 548 17.90 26.42 34.46
N PHE A 549 18.67 26.24 35.55
CA PHE A 549 18.19 25.60 36.77
C PHE A 549 17.04 26.39 37.41
N ASP A 550 17.16 27.73 37.48
CA ASP A 550 16.12 28.60 38.03
C ASP A 550 14.81 28.50 37.21
N GLN A 551 14.90 28.52 35.87
CA GLN A 551 13.73 28.38 34.99
C GLN A 551 13.10 26.98 35.07
N ALA A 552 13.92 25.93 35.06
CA ALA A 552 13.48 24.56 35.20
C ALA A 552 12.75 24.33 36.55
N ALA A 553 13.32 24.84 37.64
CA ALA A 553 12.69 24.80 38.96
C ALA A 553 11.35 25.55 38.98
N ALA A 554 11.28 26.73 38.36
CA ALA A 554 10.03 27.49 38.28
C ALA A 554 8.92 26.75 37.52
N HIS A 555 9.26 25.97 36.49
CA HIS A 555 8.29 25.13 35.79
C HIS A 555 7.81 23.95 36.63
N LEU A 556 8.74 23.22 37.28
CA LEU A 556 8.38 22.10 38.16
C LEU A 556 7.49 22.54 39.33
N ILE A 557 7.81 23.68 39.96
CA ILE A 557 7.00 24.26 41.05
C ILE A 557 5.59 24.64 40.59
N LYS A 558 5.43 25.03 39.32
CA LYS A 558 4.12 25.31 38.71
C LYS A 558 3.35 24.05 38.30
N GLY A 559 3.89 22.86 38.55
CA GLY A 559 3.27 21.58 38.17
C GLY A 559 3.64 21.10 36.76
N ARG A 560 4.55 21.76 36.04
CA ARG A 560 4.93 21.35 34.68
C ARG A 560 6.00 20.27 34.71
N ASN A 561 5.72 19.14 34.05
CA ASN A 561 6.73 18.11 33.85
C ASN A 561 7.86 18.63 32.95
N LEU A 562 9.10 18.24 33.27
CA LEU A 562 10.27 18.49 32.41
C LEU A 562 10.68 17.22 31.69
N LEU A 563 10.70 17.24 30.35
CA LEU A 563 11.18 16.13 29.54
C LEU A 563 12.64 16.36 29.14
N ILE A 564 13.52 15.43 29.52
CA ILE A 564 14.97 15.54 29.33
C ILE A 564 15.52 14.25 28.72
N ALA A 565 16.30 14.37 27.64
CA ALA A 565 17.11 13.28 27.12
C ALA A 565 18.55 13.40 27.67
N PRO A 566 18.94 12.66 28.73
CA PRO A 566 20.23 12.84 29.39
C PRO A 566 21.42 12.51 28.48
N GLU A 567 21.26 11.69 27.44
CA GLU A 567 22.31 11.43 26.45
C GLU A 567 22.65 12.65 25.56
N GLY A 568 21.68 13.55 25.36
CA GLY A 568 21.83 14.82 24.64
C GLY A 568 22.22 14.71 23.16
N ARG A 569 22.35 13.51 22.61
CA ARG A 569 22.53 13.19 21.18
C ARG A 569 21.60 12.04 20.85
N CYS A 570 21.07 12.06 19.64
CA CYS A 570 20.23 11.00 19.11
C CYS A 570 21.10 9.78 18.73
N SER A 571 20.51 8.58 18.73
CA SER A 571 21.14 7.34 18.24
C SER A 571 20.10 6.43 17.58
N TYR A 572 20.54 5.40 16.85
CA TYR A 572 19.62 4.35 16.40
C TYR A 572 19.11 3.54 17.59
N THR A 573 17.92 2.92 17.45
CA THR A 573 17.25 2.20 18.54
C THR A 573 18.17 1.15 19.18
N GLU A 574 18.92 0.42 18.38
CA GLU A 574 19.80 -0.66 18.83
C GLU A 574 21.07 -0.16 19.57
N ASP A 575 21.49 1.07 19.30
CA ASP A 575 22.68 1.70 19.89
C ASP A 575 22.35 2.53 21.13
N SER A 576 21.06 2.86 21.31
CA SER A 576 20.55 3.66 22.41
C SER A 576 20.56 2.89 23.76
N PRO A 577 20.82 3.56 24.90
CA PRO A 577 21.19 4.96 25.03
C PRO A 577 22.70 5.22 24.92
N GLY A 578 23.02 6.45 24.50
CA GLY A 578 24.37 7.01 24.58
C GLY A 578 24.77 7.36 26.03
N PRO A 579 25.98 7.91 26.24
CA PRO A 579 26.44 8.33 27.57
C PRO A 579 25.53 9.38 28.21
N PHE A 580 25.00 9.09 29.40
CA PHE A 580 24.13 10.02 30.11
C PHE A 580 24.91 11.16 30.77
N LYS A 581 24.37 12.37 30.70
CA LYS A 581 24.87 13.56 31.40
C LYS A 581 24.22 13.67 32.77
N VAL A 582 24.97 14.19 33.75
CA VAL A 582 24.54 14.37 35.15
C VAL A 582 23.53 15.52 35.36
N GLY A 583 23.29 16.35 34.35
CA GLY A 583 22.52 17.61 34.49
C GLY A 583 21.09 17.44 35.01
N ALA A 584 20.34 16.47 34.49
CA ALA A 584 18.96 16.20 34.94
C ALA A 584 18.91 15.77 36.42
N PHE A 585 19.92 15.05 36.87
CA PHE A 585 20.02 14.52 38.23
C PHE A 585 20.49 15.58 39.22
N ARG A 586 21.42 16.45 38.81
CA ARG A 586 21.76 17.66 39.59
C ARG A 586 20.53 18.54 39.81
N LEU A 587 19.73 18.74 38.77
CA LEU A 587 18.48 19.51 38.88
C LEU A 587 17.53 18.89 39.90
N ALA A 588 17.35 17.57 39.89
CA ALA A 588 16.52 16.87 40.87
C ALA A 588 17.01 17.09 42.32
N ALA A 589 18.34 17.05 42.54
CA ALA A 589 18.94 17.22 43.87
C ALA A 589 18.71 18.63 44.47
N GLU A 590 18.74 19.66 43.63
CA GLU A 590 18.68 21.07 44.04
C GLU A 590 17.27 21.57 44.36
N ILE A 591 16.23 20.96 43.78
CA ILE A 591 14.84 21.43 43.90
C ILE A 591 14.17 20.90 45.17
N LYS A 592 13.37 21.77 45.83
CA LYS A 592 12.55 21.43 47.00
C LYS A 592 11.08 21.87 46.81
N PRO A 593 10.08 21.00 47.03
CA PRO A 593 10.20 19.58 47.33
C PRO A 593 10.86 18.81 46.17
N GLU A 594 11.58 17.74 46.48
CA GLU A 594 12.33 16.97 45.48
C GLU A 594 11.35 16.34 44.46
N PRO A 595 11.52 16.60 43.15
CA PRO A 595 10.67 16.02 42.11
C PRO A 595 10.97 14.54 41.91
N LEU A 596 9.97 13.76 41.51
CA LEU A 596 10.21 12.39 41.05
C LEU A 596 10.91 12.39 39.69
N ILE A 597 11.80 11.43 39.50
CA ILE A 597 12.38 11.09 38.20
C ILE A 597 11.60 9.93 37.61
N VAL A 598 10.99 10.13 36.44
CA VAL A 598 10.19 9.14 35.71
C VAL A 598 10.97 8.68 34.46
N PRO A 599 11.51 7.45 34.42
CA PRO A 599 12.19 6.95 33.23
C PRO A 599 11.19 6.44 32.19
N ILE A 600 11.40 6.79 30.92
CA ILE A 600 10.59 6.30 29.79
C ILE A 600 11.50 5.81 28.66
N ALA A 601 11.51 4.50 28.41
CA ALA A 601 12.28 3.93 27.30
C ALA A 601 11.42 3.88 26.02
N VAL A 602 11.98 4.34 24.90
CA VAL A 602 11.32 4.37 23.59
C VAL A 602 12.10 3.57 22.55
N ALA A 603 11.40 3.02 21.56
CA ALA A 603 11.99 2.23 20.47
C ALA A 603 11.30 2.47 19.11
N ASN A 604 12.07 2.23 18.04
CA ASN A 604 11.67 2.18 16.62
C ASN A 604 11.33 3.51 15.93
N PHE A 605 11.58 4.66 16.55
CA PHE A 605 11.35 5.98 15.91
C PHE A 605 12.31 6.28 14.74
N ASP A 606 13.42 5.55 14.67
CA ASP A 606 14.39 5.54 13.56
C ASP A 606 13.97 4.64 12.39
N LYS A 607 12.93 3.83 12.56
CA LYS A 607 12.40 2.92 11.53
C LYS A 607 11.22 3.55 10.79
N ARG A 608 10.87 2.99 9.64
CA ARG A 608 9.77 3.48 8.79
C ARG A 608 8.42 3.41 9.53
N PRO A 609 7.77 4.53 9.86
CA PRO A 609 6.60 4.56 10.76
C PRO A 609 5.40 3.75 10.26
N THR A 610 5.21 3.67 8.94
CA THR A 610 4.09 2.94 8.31
C THR A 610 4.30 1.43 8.24
N ARG A 611 5.49 0.93 8.61
CA ARG A 611 5.85 -0.50 8.57
C ARG A 611 6.38 -1.03 9.90
N THR A 612 6.35 -0.22 10.94
CA THR A 612 6.90 -0.56 12.26
C THR A 612 5.89 -0.18 13.34
N THR A 613 6.03 -0.80 14.51
CA THR A 613 5.31 -0.38 15.71
C THR A 613 6.26 0.43 16.58
N PHE A 614 5.86 1.66 16.93
CA PHE A 614 6.56 2.44 17.94
C PHE A 614 6.25 1.87 19.33
N ALA A 615 7.22 1.92 20.23
CA ALA A 615 7.01 1.47 21.60
C ALA A 615 7.51 2.46 22.62
N ALA A 616 6.81 2.56 23.74
CA ALA A 616 7.23 3.26 24.93
C ALA A 616 6.92 2.42 26.18
N ILE A 617 7.87 2.37 27.10
CA ILE A 617 7.70 1.76 28.42
C ILE A 617 7.94 2.85 29.47
N VAL A 618 6.97 3.06 30.34
CA VAL A 618 7.09 3.95 31.50
C VAL A 618 7.51 3.10 32.71
N LEU A 619 8.67 3.41 33.27
CA LEU A 619 9.28 2.65 34.37
C LEU A 619 8.87 3.25 35.73
N PRO A 620 8.99 2.48 36.82
CA PRO A 620 8.72 2.99 38.17
C PRO A 620 9.52 4.27 38.48
N PRO A 621 8.86 5.33 38.98
CA PRO A 621 9.52 6.57 39.32
C PRO A 621 10.32 6.44 40.61
N PHE A 622 11.31 7.30 40.81
CA PHE A 622 12.13 7.31 42.02
C PHE A 622 12.54 8.73 42.41
N ARG A 623 12.88 8.94 43.69
CA ARG A 623 13.61 10.14 44.13
C ARG A 623 15.11 9.88 44.09
N LEU A 624 15.90 10.90 43.74
CA LEU A 624 17.34 10.73 43.70
C LEU A 624 17.91 10.46 45.10
N SER A 625 17.36 11.13 46.12
CA SER A 625 17.73 10.93 47.53
C SER A 625 17.45 9.52 48.06
N GLU A 626 16.55 8.75 47.42
CA GLU A 626 16.28 7.34 47.78
C GLU A 626 17.31 6.38 47.19
N GLN A 627 18.01 6.80 46.13
CA GLN A 627 18.97 5.97 45.39
C GLN A 627 20.43 6.32 45.72
N LEU A 628 20.68 7.54 46.18
CA LEU A 628 22.01 8.08 46.43
C LEU A 628 22.00 8.96 47.68
N ASP A 629 22.95 8.70 48.58
CA ASP A 629 23.22 9.61 49.70
C ASP A 629 24.03 10.81 49.19
N LEU A 630 23.40 11.99 49.18
CA LEU A 630 23.89 13.20 48.51
C LEU A 630 24.85 14.01 49.39
N ASP A 631 25.67 13.36 50.22
CA ASP A 631 26.73 13.97 51.06
C ASP A 631 27.89 14.62 50.24
N GLY A 632 27.63 15.03 48.99
CA GLY A 632 28.38 16.05 48.27
C GLY A 632 29.48 15.57 47.32
N SER A 633 29.66 14.26 47.09
CA SER A 633 30.67 13.79 46.12
C SER A 633 30.10 13.76 44.68
N GLU A 634 30.69 14.55 43.78
CA GLU A 634 30.34 14.53 42.35
C GLU A 634 30.57 13.14 41.72
N ASP A 635 31.54 12.39 42.26
CA ASP A 635 31.90 11.05 41.80
C ASP A 635 30.76 10.06 42.02
N ALA A 636 30.06 10.12 43.16
CA ALA A 636 28.96 9.23 43.48
C ALA A 636 27.76 9.45 42.53
N LEU A 637 27.48 10.70 42.18
CA LEU A 637 26.45 11.04 41.19
C LEU A 637 26.82 10.54 39.79
N PHE A 638 28.09 10.71 39.39
CA PHE A 638 28.59 10.22 38.12
C PHE A 638 28.47 8.69 38.00
N ASP A 639 28.87 7.96 39.05
CA ASP A 639 28.75 6.50 39.11
C ASP A 639 27.29 6.03 39.04
N PHE A 640 26.39 6.68 39.77
CA PHE A 640 24.96 6.40 39.70
C PHE A 640 24.42 6.58 38.27
N VAL A 641 24.76 7.69 37.60
CA VAL A 641 24.30 7.97 36.24
C VAL A 641 24.82 6.93 35.24
N ASN A 642 26.07 6.49 35.38
CA ASN A 642 26.63 5.41 34.54
C ASN A 642 25.98 4.04 34.81
N GLN A 643 25.61 3.74 36.06
CA GLN A 643 24.84 2.54 36.38
C GLN A 643 23.43 2.61 35.79
N LEU A 644 22.76 3.75 35.93
CA LEU A 644 21.43 3.98 35.37
C LEU A 644 21.45 3.86 33.85
N GLN A 645 22.43 4.45 33.16
CA GLN A 645 22.60 4.31 31.71
C GLN A 645 22.70 2.82 31.28
N ARG A 646 23.49 2.01 32.00
CA ARG A 646 23.61 0.57 31.73
C ARG A 646 22.28 -0.16 31.91
N LYS A 647 21.53 0.18 32.97
CA LYS A 647 20.17 -0.34 33.20
C LYS A 647 19.20 0.09 32.10
N TYR A 648 19.32 1.32 31.63
CA TYR A 648 18.48 1.91 30.60
C TYR A 648 18.60 1.20 29.26
N ARG A 649 19.79 0.68 28.91
CA ARG A 649 19.97 -0.17 27.73
C ARG A 649 19.07 -1.42 27.77
N HIS A 650 18.82 -1.99 28.95
CA HIS A 650 17.87 -3.09 29.10
C HIS A 650 16.43 -2.63 28.88
N TYR A 651 16.05 -1.46 29.39
CA TYR A 651 14.70 -0.91 29.15
C TYR A 651 14.43 -0.65 27.66
N VAL A 652 15.43 -0.21 26.89
CA VAL A 652 15.31 -0.07 25.44
C VAL A 652 15.10 -1.43 24.77
N GLN A 653 15.78 -2.49 25.23
CA GLN A 653 15.54 -3.86 24.75
C GLN A 653 14.12 -4.36 25.05
N GLU A 654 13.60 -4.04 26.23
CA GLU A 654 12.20 -4.35 26.58
C GLU A 654 11.23 -3.59 25.66
N ALA A 655 11.49 -2.32 25.35
CA ALA A 655 10.67 -1.54 24.42
C ALA A 655 10.72 -2.12 22.99
N ILE A 656 11.89 -2.59 22.52
CA ILE A 656 12.02 -3.32 21.25
C ILE A 656 11.16 -4.59 21.26
N ALA A 657 11.21 -5.36 22.35
CA ALA A 657 10.40 -6.57 22.49
C ALA A 657 8.89 -6.27 22.49
N LEU A 658 8.47 -5.18 23.15
CA LEU A 658 7.08 -4.73 23.18
C LEU A 658 6.55 -4.41 21.77
N ALA A 659 7.39 -3.79 20.92
CA ALA A 659 7.03 -3.46 19.54
C ALA A 659 6.84 -4.69 18.63
N ASN A 660 7.53 -5.80 18.93
CA ASN A 660 7.56 -7.02 18.11
C ASN A 660 6.53 -8.08 18.52
N ASN A 661 6.10 -8.07 19.78
CA ASN A 661 4.92 -8.83 20.21
C ASN A 661 3.66 -8.23 19.61
#